data_AF-A0A9X2S2Q2-F1
#
_entry.id   AF-A0A9X2S2Q2-F1
#
_cell.length_a   1.000
_cell.length_b   1.000
_cell.length_c   1.000
_cell.angle_alpha   90.00
_cell.angle_beta   90.00
_cell.angle_gamma   90.00
#
_symmetry.space_group_name_H-M   'P 1'
#
loop_
_entity.id
_entity.type
_entity.pdbx_description
1 polymer ?
#
loop_
_entity_poly.entity_id
_entity_poly.type
_entity_poly.pdbx_seq_one_letter_code
_entity_poly.pdbx_strand_id
1 'polypeptide(L)'
;MKRYLKICTILLVSAILIYNFKYIVRNNLNTSSEDNIKQVSRVNEKDMEIYKNGKWEKTFLKGVNIGAAKPGYFPGEFGITKSDYLRWFKYIKEMNANVIRVYTLQMPAFYEALYEFNRYEKEPLYIIHGVWVDEELMLEEMNAFSINVIDTFKSETDKIIDVIHGNASVEKTTGRGYGRYTKDISPYVIGYILGIEWEPNFTKSTNDINKGMKDFDGKWLYTESANPIEIFFAQVGEHAIEHETSNYNTQKPIAFSNWVTTDVMSHDDDVDEQNRIVDINEGKIKHKDDFKSGIFVSYHIYPYYPDFLNYEKKYTEYVDEKGNKNSYKAYLEELIGYYKDRPVIVSEFGVPTSRGITHEDSSRGFNQGMVSEAEQGLMNKEMLDDIHSSGYAGAIIFSWQDEWFKRTWNTMDMDDPDARAYWSDKMTSEKYFGLLTFDPGSKKSVAYVDGNMKEWKKKDIVTESENTKLYMKSDEEYLYFRVNKKNLDINSDEIIIPIDVTQKSGSNNVEGYKFNFNEYADFIIKINGKDNSTIEVQNYYDINDFLFKDKIKKNKSSNKFNILKQTILGESYMPLSKKTIKQKEVEVGKLIYGNANPRSEDYNSLSDFIINGDDIEIRIPWLMLNISNPTQKLVIDDFNNKNEIKHTPIENISSGIYLVDDGVSKEQAIMKSYTWDKWEIPNYHERLKESYYIIKESFKDID
;
A
#
# COMPACT_ATOMS: atom_id res chain seq x y z
N MET A 1 -6.70 -23.41 -55.04
CA MET A 1 -7.21 -22.54 -53.96
C MET A 1 -8.34 -23.15 -53.13
N LYS A 2 -9.54 -23.45 -53.66
CA LYS A 2 -10.69 -23.91 -52.84
C LYS A 2 -10.45 -25.18 -52.00
N ARG A 3 -9.68 -26.16 -52.51
CA ARG A 3 -9.35 -27.40 -51.77
C ARG A 3 -8.36 -27.16 -50.61
N TYR A 4 -7.39 -26.28 -50.81
CA TYR A 4 -6.45 -25.84 -49.78
C TYR A 4 -7.14 -25.02 -48.69
N LEU A 5 -8.04 -24.10 -49.08
CA LEU A 5 -8.83 -23.34 -48.10
C LEU A 5 -9.68 -24.28 -47.22
N LYS A 6 -10.34 -25.29 -47.81
CA LYS A 6 -11.11 -26.29 -47.05
C LYS A 6 -10.25 -27.08 -46.07
N ILE A 7 -9.05 -27.50 -46.47
CA ILE A 7 -8.13 -28.23 -45.60
C ILE A 7 -7.65 -27.33 -44.45
N CYS A 8 -7.28 -26.08 -44.73
CA CYS A 8 -6.90 -25.12 -43.68
C CYS A 8 -8.05 -24.83 -42.73
N THR A 9 -9.28 -24.68 -43.22
CA THR A 9 -10.47 -24.49 -42.36
C THR A 9 -10.74 -25.72 -41.50
N ILE A 10 -10.63 -26.93 -42.05
CA ILE A 10 -10.81 -28.18 -41.27
C ILE A 10 -9.73 -28.28 -40.19
N LEU A 11 -8.46 -28.04 -40.52
CA LEU A 11 -7.37 -28.07 -39.54
C LEU A 11 -7.56 -27.02 -38.44
N LEU A 12 -7.99 -25.81 -38.80
CA LEU A 12 -8.30 -24.76 -37.83
C LEU A 12 -9.45 -25.16 -36.90
N VAL A 13 -10.55 -25.68 -37.46
CA VAL A 13 -11.71 -26.14 -36.68
C VAL A 13 -11.34 -27.33 -35.79
N SER A 14 -10.60 -28.30 -36.30
CA SER A 14 -10.10 -29.44 -35.52
C SER A 14 -9.16 -28.99 -34.41
N ALA A 15 -8.27 -28.03 -34.65
CA ALA A 15 -7.41 -27.44 -33.62
C ALA A 15 -8.24 -26.76 -32.53
N ILE A 16 -9.26 -25.96 -32.90
CA ILE A 16 -10.18 -25.31 -31.96
C ILE A 16 -10.95 -26.36 -31.13
N LEU A 17 -11.44 -27.43 -31.75
CA LEU A 17 -12.20 -28.50 -31.07
C LEU A 17 -11.33 -29.29 -30.09
N ILE A 18 -10.13 -29.73 -30.51
CA ILE A 18 -9.16 -30.42 -29.64
C ILE A 18 -8.77 -29.51 -28.47
N TYR A 19 -8.62 -28.21 -28.74
CA TYR A 19 -8.25 -27.22 -27.75
C TYR A 19 -9.35 -26.98 -26.70
N ASN A 20 -10.61 -26.79 -27.12
CA ASN A 20 -11.75 -26.68 -26.22
C ASN A 20 -11.94 -27.97 -25.42
N PHE A 21 -11.72 -29.14 -26.02
CA PHE A 21 -11.78 -30.42 -25.33
C PHE A 21 -10.72 -30.51 -24.21
N LYS A 22 -9.47 -30.13 -24.48
CA LYS A 22 -8.41 -30.09 -23.45
C LYS A 22 -8.75 -29.16 -22.29
N TYR A 23 -9.32 -27.99 -22.58
CA TYR A 23 -9.76 -27.04 -21.56
C TYR A 23 -10.85 -27.64 -20.66
N ILE A 24 -11.90 -28.22 -21.25
CA ILE A 24 -13.00 -28.87 -20.52
C ILE A 24 -12.50 -30.02 -19.66
N VAL A 25 -11.66 -30.90 -20.24
CA VAL A 25 -11.08 -32.05 -19.50
C VAL A 25 -10.24 -31.57 -18.33
N ARG A 26 -9.41 -30.53 -18.50
CA ARG A 26 -8.57 -30.00 -17.43
C ARG A 26 -9.37 -29.39 -16.30
N ASN A 27 -10.40 -28.59 -16.60
CA ASN A 27 -11.24 -28.01 -15.56
C ASN A 27 -12.01 -29.10 -14.79
N ASN A 28 -12.51 -30.12 -15.47
CA ASN A 28 -13.12 -31.28 -14.81
C ASN A 28 -12.14 -32.07 -13.93
N LEU A 29 -10.85 -32.11 -14.28
CA LEU A 29 -9.81 -32.75 -13.45
C LEU A 29 -9.41 -31.91 -12.22
N ASN A 30 -9.71 -30.61 -12.23
CA ASN A 30 -9.42 -29.64 -11.18
C ASN A 30 -10.68 -29.20 -10.43
N THR A 31 -11.73 -30.03 -10.44
CA THR A 31 -12.95 -29.81 -9.66
C THR A 31 -13.43 -31.16 -9.11
N SER A 32 -13.61 -31.23 -7.80
CA SER A 32 -14.24 -32.37 -7.13
C SER A 32 -15.77 -32.25 -7.23
N SER A 33 -16.48 -33.36 -7.11
CA SER A 33 -17.93 -33.36 -6.89
C SER A 33 -18.31 -34.34 -5.78
N GLU A 34 -18.91 -33.81 -4.71
CA GLU A 34 -19.46 -34.58 -3.59
C GLU A 34 -20.94 -34.23 -3.46
N ASP A 35 -21.84 -35.23 -3.39
CA ASP A 35 -23.30 -35.01 -3.30
C ASP A 35 -23.89 -34.06 -4.37
N ASN A 36 -23.33 -34.08 -5.58
CA ASN A 36 -23.62 -33.17 -6.71
C ASN A 36 -23.21 -31.70 -6.48
N ILE A 37 -22.44 -31.41 -5.44
CA ILE A 37 -21.83 -30.11 -5.17
C ILE A 37 -20.40 -30.11 -5.70
N LYS A 38 -20.06 -29.12 -6.53
CA LYS A 38 -18.72 -28.93 -7.09
C LYS A 38 -17.83 -28.12 -6.15
N GLN A 39 -16.56 -28.49 -6.07
CA GLN A 39 -15.57 -27.81 -5.25
C GLN A 39 -14.22 -27.73 -5.97
N VAL A 40 -13.59 -26.57 -5.93
CA VAL A 40 -12.20 -26.35 -6.40
C VAL A 40 -11.22 -26.41 -5.24
N SER A 41 -11.67 -25.99 -4.07
CA SER A 41 -10.93 -25.93 -2.82
C SER A 41 -11.83 -26.29 -1.65
N ARG A 42 -11.23 -26.69 -0.54
CA ARG A 42 -11.91 -26.93 0.73
C ARG A 42 -10.97 -26.69 1.90
N VAL A 43 -11.56 -26.51 3.07
CA VAL A 43 -10.88 -26.63 4.36
C VAL A 43 -10.88 -28.09 4.79
N ASN A 44 -9.71 -28.59 5.18
CA ASN A 44 -9.55 -29.90 5.80
C ASN A 44 -8.70 -29.74 7.07
N GLU A 45 -9.32 -29.89 8.23
CA GLU A 45 -8.70 -29.57 9.53
C GLU A 45 -8.10 -28.15 9.54
N LYS A 46 -6.78 -28.03 9.61
CA LYS A 46 -6.04 -26.75 9.63
C LYS A 46 -5.53 -26.30 8.27
N ASP A 47 -5.86 -27.03 7.22
CA ASP A 47 -5.24 -26.87 5.92
C ASP A 47 -6.23 -26.40 4.87
N MET A 48 -5.71 -25.57 3.96
CA MET A 48 -6.36 -25.30 2.68
C MET A 48 -5.96 -26.39 1.69
N GLU A 49 -6.95 -27.06 1.11
CA GLU A 49 -6.74 -28.05 0.06
C GLU A 49 -7.29 -27.52 -1.26
N ILE A 50 -6.54 -27.74 -2.35
CA ILE A 50 -6.96 -27.45 -3.71
C ILE A 50 -7.05 -28.77 -4.47
N TYR A 51 -8.15 -28.98 -5.20
CA TYR A 51 -8.34 -30.18 -6.00
C TYR A 51 -7.59 -30.05 -7.32
N LYS A 52 -6.55 -30.88 -7.50
CA LYS A 52 -5.71 -30.89 -8.70
C LYS A 52 -5.55 -32.30 -9.21
N ASN A 53 -5.73 -32.50 -10.52
CA ASN A 53 -5.50 -33.79 -11.18
C ASN A 53 -6.20 -34.98 -10.50
N GLY A 54 -7.43 -34.78 -10.01
CA GLY A 54 -8.22 -35.84 -9.38
C GLY A 54 -7.89 -36.14 -7.90
N LYS A 55 -7.09 -35.30 -7.23
CA LYS A 55 -6.78 -35.44 -5.80
C LYS A 55 -6.81 -34.11 -5.07
N TRP A 56 -7.10 -34.17 -3.78
CA TRP A 56 -6.94 -33.04 -2.86
C TRP A 56 -5.47 -32.88 -2.50
N GLU A 57 -4.96 -31.65 -2.60
CA GLU A 57 -3.59 -31.31 -2.24
C GLU A 57 -3.58 -30.16 -1.25
N LYS A 58 -3.01 -30.38 -0.06
CA LYS A 58 -2.62 -29.32 0.86
C LYS A 58 -1.78 -28.30 0.10
N THR A 59 -2.17 -27.04 0.14
CA THR A 59 -1.48 -25.96 -0.58
C THR A 59 -1.32 -24.77 0.37
N PHE A 60 -0.07 -24.37 0.63
CA PHE A 60 0.18 -23.08 1.26
C PHE A 60 -0.11 -21.96 0.24
N LEU A 61 -0.97 -21.01 0.63
CA LEU A 61 -1.36 -19.92 -0.25
C LEU A 61 -0.31 -18.81 -0.20
N LYS A 62 0.49 -18.69 -1.27
CA LYS A 62 1.54 -17.66 -1.43
C LYS A 62 1.09 -16.67 -2.50
N GLY A 63 0.79 -15.45 -2.07
CA GLY A 63 0.05 -14.53 -2.93
C GLY A 63 0.38 -13.07 -2.79
N VAL A 64 -0.33 -12.28 -3.59
CA VAL A 64 -0.31 -10.82 -3.58
C VAL A 64 -1.74 -10.28 -3.67
N ASN A 65 -1.97 -9.14 -3.02
CA ASN A 65 -3.18 -8.35 -3.18
C ASN A 65 -3.08 -7.45 -4.42
N ILE A 66 -4.14 -7.38 -5.24
CA ILE A 66 -4.24 -6.45 -6.36
C ILE A 66 -5.31 -5.40 -6.05
N GLY A 67 -4.89 -4.14 -6.00
CA GLY A 67 -5.79 -2.99 -5.91
C GLY A 67 -6.41 -2.61 -7.26
N ALA A 68 -7.36 -1.67 -7.25
CA ALA A 68 -8.15 -1.30 -8.43
C ALA A 68 -7.59 -0.09 -9.21
N ALA A 69 -6.53 0.55 -8.70
CA ALA A 69 -6.00 1.79 -9.25
C ALA A 69 -4.59 1.63 -9.86
N LYS A 70 -4.25 2.60 -10.70
CA LYS A 70 -2.89 2.88 -11.21
C LYS A 70 -2.76 4.40 -11.40
N PRO A 71 -1.56 4.95 -11.65
CA PRO A 71 -1.38 6.40 -11.76
C PRO A 71 -2.34 7.06 -12.77
N GLY A 72 -2.89 8.19 -12.37
CA GLY A 72 -3.88 8.97 -13.10
C GLY A 72 -5.32 8.51 -12.91
N TYR A 73 -5.59 7.54 -12.03
CA TYR A 73 -6.93 7.01 -11.78
C TYR A 73 -7.18 6.75 -10.31
N PHE A 74 -8.34 7.16 -9.80
CA PHE A 74 -8.88 6.70 -8.51
C PHE A 74 -9.46 5.28 -8.65
N PRO A 75 -9.59 4.52 -7.54
CA PRO A 75 -10.10 3.14 -7.56
C PRO A 75 -11.43 2.98 -8.31
N GLY A 76 -12.33 3.96 -8.18
CA GLY A 76 -13.64 3.98 -8.82
C GLY A 76 -13.65 4.24 -10.33
N GLU A 77 -12.51 4.61 -10.91
CA GLU A 77 -12.38 4.96 -12.34
C GLU A 77 -11.85 3.79 -13.19
N PHE A 78 -11.29 2.76 -12.54
CA PHE A 78 -10.81 1.52 -13.14
C PHE A 78 -9.87 1.71 -14.35
N GLY A 79 -8.76 2.41 -14.14
CA GLY A 79 -7.77 2.68 -15.19
C GLY A 79 -7.00 1.45 -15.69
N ILE A 80 -7.00 0.34 -14.95
CA ILE A 80 -6.20 -0.85 -15.28
C ILE A 80 -6.80 -1.58 -16.48
N THR A 81 -5.99 -1.75 -17.52
CA THR A 81 -6.43 -2.38 -18.77
C THR A 81 -6.26 -3.89 -18.74
N LYS A 82 -6.94 -4.60 -19.65
CA LYS A 82 -6.75 -6.06 -19.84
C LYS A 82 -5.29 -6.41 -20.12
N SER A 83 -4.58 -5.59 -20.90
CA SER A 83 -3.15 -5.80 -21.20
C SER A 83 -2.25 -5.60 -19.99
N ASP A 84 -2.63 -4.71 -19.06
CA ASP A 84 -1.92 -4.54 -17.80
C ASP A 84 -2.09 -5.79 -16.95
N TYR A 85 -3.32 -6.27 -16.77
CA TYR A 85 -3.59 -7.52 -16.03
C TYR A 85 -2.87 -8.73 -16.62
N LEU A 86 -2.90 -8.94 -17.94
CA LEU A 86 -2.18 -10.06 -18.57
C LEU A 86 -0.67 -10.00 -18.31
N ARG A 87 -0.08 -8.81 -18.35
CA ARG A 87 1.33 -8.59 -18.04
C ARG A 87 1.61 -8.85 -16.55
N TRP A 88 0.77 -8.33 -15.67
CA TRP A 88 0.90 -8.51 -14.22
C TRP A 88 0.74 -9.97 -13.81
N PHE A 89 -0.26 -10.69 -14.31
CA PHE A 89 -0.44 -12.12 -14.05
C PHE A 89 0.78 -12.95 -14.47
N LYS A 90 1.41 -12.60 -15.59
CA LYS A 90 2.67 -13.21 -15.99
C LYS A 90 3.76 -12.98 -14.94
N TYR A 91 3.98 -11.74 -14.51
CA TYR A 91 4.99 -11.44 -13.49
C TYR A 91 4.67 -12.09 -12.14
N ILE A 92 3.42 -12.09 -11.71
CA ILE A 92 2.97 -12.73 -10.47
C ILE A 92 3.24 -14.23 -10.52
N LYS A 93 2.89 -14.89 -11.62
CA LYS A 93 3.19 -16.33 -11.81
C LYS A 93 4.69 -16.59 -11.86
N GLU A 94 5.46 -15.75 -12.53
CA GLU A 94 6.93 -15.84 -12.58
C GLU A 94 7.60 -15.60 -11.23
N MET A 95 6.90 -14.98 -10.27
CA MET A 95 7.32 -14.83 -8.87
C MET A 95 7.00 -16.06 -8.02
N ASN A 96 6.51 -17.15 -8.61
CA ASN A 96 6.07 -18.37 -7.93
C ASN A 96 4.84 -18.17 -7.02
N ALA A 97 4.08 -17.08 -7.17
CA ALA A 97 2.81 -16.93 -6.48
C ALA A 97 1.76 -17.89 -7.06
N ASN A 98 0.86 -18.39 -6.21
CA ASN A 98 -0.23 -19.28 -6.59
C ASN A 98 -1.62 -18.66 -6.41
N VAL A 99 -1.74 -17.58 -5.63
CA VAL A 99 -3.01 -16.89 -5.38
C VAL A 99 -2.89 -15.38 -5.57
N ILE A 100 -3.96 -14.79 -6.09
CA ILE A 100 -4.21 -13.35 -6.09
C ILE A 100 -5.44 -13.08 -5.23
N ARG A 101 -5.38 -12.07 -4.38
CA ARG A 101 -6.57 -11.53 -3.71
C ARG A 101 -6.99 -10.21 -4.34
N VAL A 102 -8.31 -10.05 -4.54
CA VAL A 102 -8.94 -8.77 -4.91
C VAL A 102 -10.02 -8.43 -3.89
N TYR A 103 -10.23 -7.15 -3.65
CA TYR A 103 -11.08 -6.65 -2.56
C TYR A 103 -12.57 -6.55 -2.87
N THR A 104 -12.88 -6.32 -4.13
CA THR A 104 -14.21 -5.95 -4.61
C THR A 104 -14.36 -6.33 -6.08
N LEU A 105 -15.57 -6.10 -6.60
CA LEU A 105 -15.90 -6.28 -8.01
C LEU A 105 -14.95 -5.47 -8.91
N GLN A 106 -14.22 -6.16 -9.77
CA GLN A 106 -13.34 -5.54 -10.77
C GLN A 106 -14.08 -5.28 -12.08
N MET A 107 -13.49 -4.51 -13.00
CA MET A 107 -14.03 -4.39 -14.36
C MET A 107 -13.93 -5.72 -15.13
N PRO A 108 -14.77 -5.97 -16.16
CA PRO A 108 -14.74 -7.17 -16.99
C PRO A 108 -13.35 -7.53 -17.53
N ALA A 109 -12.51 -6.52 -17.78
CA ALA A 109 -11.12 -6.69 -18.23
C ALA A 109 -10.27 -7.59 -17.32
N PHE A 110 -10.47 -7.54 -15.99
CA PHE A 110 -9.78 -8.40 -15.04
C PHE A 110 -10.15 -9.88 -15.24
N TYR A 111 -11.45 -10.17 -15.24
CA TYR A 111 -12.00 -11.52 -15.40
C TYR A 111 -11.65 -12.12 -16.76
N GLU A 112 -11.69 -11.29 -17.81
CA GLU A 112 -11.27 -11.68 -19.15
C GLU A 112 -9.79 -11.99 -19.24
N ALA A 113 -8.93 -11.16 -18.63
CA ALA A 113 -7.49 -11.41 -18.56
C ALA A 113 -7.20 -12.70 -17.81
N LEU A 114 -7.85 -12.93 -16.66
CA LEU A 114 -7.59 -14.11 -15.83
C LEU A 114 -8.01 -15.38 -16.55
N TYR A 115 -9.20 -15.39 -17.13
CA TYR A 115 -9.67 -16.51 -17.95
C TYR A 115 -8.73 -16.80 -19.12
N GLU A 116 -8.27 -15.75 -19.81
CA GLU A 116 -7.34 -15.87 -20.93
C GLU A 116 -5.95 -16.33 -20.52
N PHE A 117 -5.45 -15.91 -19.36
CA PHE A 117 -4.18 -16.34 -18.82
C PHE A 117 -4.26 -17.82 -18.39
N ASN A 118 -5.16 -18.15 -17.46
CA ASN A 118 -5.24 -19.48 -16.86
C ASN A 118 -5.62 -20.59 -17.83
N ARG A 119 -6.36 -20.30 -18.92
CA ARG A 119 -6.72 -21.34 -19.90
C ARG A 119 -5.51 -22.00 -20.56
N TYR A 120 -4.33 -21.37 -20.56
CA TYR A 120 -3.09 -21.94 -21.10
C TYR A 120 -2.15 -22.50 -20.02
N GLU A 121 -2.41 -22.23 -18.74
CA GLU A 121 -1.53 -22.60 -17.64
C GLU A 121 -1.79 -24.01 -17.10
N LYS A 122 -0.74 -24.79 -16.88
CA LYS A 122 -0.88 -26.11 -16.22
C LYS A 122 -1.25 -25.95 -14.75
N GLU A 123 -0.61 -24.97 -14.11
CA GLU A 123 -0.88 -24.56 -12.74
C GLU A 123 -1.43 -23.13 -12.78
N PRO A 124 -2.75 -22.97 -12.71
CA PRO A 124 -3.37 -21.65 -12.82
C PRO A 124 -2.99 -20.76 -11.64
N LEU A 125 -3.17 -19.45 -11.81
CA LEU A 125 -3.29 -18.53 -10.68
C LEU A 125 -4.70 -18.64 -10.12
N TYR A 126 -4.79 -18.88 -8.82
CA TYR A 126 -6.06 -18.92 -8.09
C TYR A 126 -6.45 -17.54 -7.58
N ILE A 127 -7.73 -17.35 -7.28
CA ILE A 127 -8.29 -16.11 -6.76
C ILE A 127 -8.96 -16.36 -5.42
N ILE A 128 -8.67 -15.50 -4.44
CA ILE A 128 -9.58 -15.24 -3.33
C ILE A 128 -10.31 -13.94 -3.64
N HIS A 129 -11.63 -13.98 -3.68
CA HIS A 129 -12.44 -12.83 -4.06
C HIS A 129 -13.06 -12.18 -2.82
N GLY A 130 -12.80 -10.89 -2.63
CA GLY A 130 -13.37 -10.08 -1.57
C GLY A 130 -14.74 -9.53 -1.94
N VAL A 131 -15.66 -9.56 -0.97
CA VAL A 131 -16.97 -8.89 -1.10
C VAL A 131 -16.95 -7.66 -0.20
N TRP A 132 -16.89 -6.49 -0.84
CA TRP A 132 -16.85 -5.20 -0.15
C TRP A 132 -18.21 -4.83 0.44
N VAL A 133 -18.21 -4.25 1.64
CA VAL A 133 -19.40 -3.67 2.27
C VAL A 133 -19.36 -2.15 2.11
N ASP A 134 -20.53 -1.52 1.99
CA ASP A 134 -20.63 -0.09 1.78
C ASP A 134 -20.32 0.68 3.09
N GLU A 135 -19.14 1.30 3.14
CA GLU A 135 -18.64 2.04 4.32
C GLU A 135 -19.48 3.28 4.64
N GLU A 136 -20.02 3.97 3.62
CA GLU A 136 -20.87 5.13 3.84
C GLU A 136 -22.16 4.70 4.56
N LEU A 137 -22.79 3.62 4.08
CA LEU A 137 -23.97 3.05 4.74
C LEU A 137 -23.65 2.55 6.15
N MET A 138 -22.47 1.95 6.38
CA MET A 138 -22.05 1.53 7.71
C MET A 138 -21.96 2.71 8.68
N LEU A 139 -21.34 3.81 8.25
CA LEU A 139 -21.19 5.03 9.05
C LEU A 139 -22.53 5.73 9.30
N GLU A 140 -23.45 5.72 8.33
CA GLU A 140 -24.77 6.33 8.46
C GLU A 140 -25.69 5.54 9.40
N GLU A 141 -25.69 4.22 9.29
CA GLU A 141 -26.65 3.34 9.97
C GLU A 141 -26.14 2.84 11.34
N MET A 142 -24.82 2.73 11.52
CA MET A 142 -24.16 2.26 12.75
C MET A 142 -24.70 0.93 13.30
N ASN A 143 -25.28 0.10 12.44
CA ASN A 143 -25.85 -1.21 12.78
C ASN A 143 -25.82 -2.14 11.56
N ALA A 144 -25.12 -3.27 11.66
CA ALA A 144 -25.03 -4.25 10.57
C ALA A 144 -26.39 -4.86 10.16
N PHE A 145 -27.37 -4.88 11.07
CA PHE A 145 -28.71 -5.40 10.78
C PHE A 145 -29.69 -4.36 10.22
N SER A 146 -29.27 -3.10 10.05
CA SER A 146 -30.07 -2.15 9.29
C SER A 146 -30.31 -2.70 7.89
N ILE A 147 -31.57 -2.63 7.42
CA ILE A 147 -32.00 -3.27 6.17
C ILE A 147 -31.14 -2.84 4.97
N ASN A 148 -30.74 -1.57 4.94
CA ASN A 148 -29.88 -1.01 3.89
C ASN A 148 -28.49 -1.67 3.88
N VAL A 149 -27.90 -1.92 5.05
CA VAL A 149 -26.56 -2.52 5.16
C VAL A 149 -26.60 -3.99 4.75
N ILE A 150 -27.45 -4.79 5.40
CA ILE A 150 -27.50 -6.24 5.16
C ILE A 150 -27.98 -6.59 3.75
N ASP A 151 -29.00 -5.92 3.23
CA ASP A 151 -29.52 -6.22 1.88
C ASP A 151 -28.55 -5.77 0.78
N THR A 152 -27.89 -4.62 0.96
CA THR A 152 -26.85 -4.17 0.02
C THR A 152 -25.68 -5.14 -0.01
N PHE A 153 -25.26 -5.63 1.16
CA PHE A 153 -24.14 -6.57 1.24
C PHE A 153 -24.48 -7.94 0.63
N LYS A 154 -25.69 -8.45 0.86
CA LYS A 154 -26.21 -9.67 0.20
C LYS A 154 -26.31 -9.49 -1.31
N SER A 155 -26.83 -8.36 -1.77
CA SER A 155 -26.92 -8.03 -3.21
C SER A 155 -25.54 -7.94 -3.87
N GLU A 156 -24.55 -7.37 -3.19
CA GLU A 156 -23.16 -7.34 -3.69
C GLU A 156 -22.54 -8.75 -3.72
N THR A 157 -22.87 -9.59 -2.73
CA THR A 157 -22.47 -11.00 -2.68
C THR A 157 -23.02 -11.78 -3.88
N ASP A 158 -24.32 -11.69 -4.15
CA ASP A 158 -24.98 -12.37 -5.28
C ASP A 158 -24.35 -11.96 -6.60
N LYS A 159 -24.16 -10.64 -6.76
CA LYS A 159 -23.54 -10.05 -7.95
C LYS A 159 -22.14 -10.58 -8.18
N ILE A 160 -21.28 -10.61 -7.16
CA ILE A 160 -19.92 -11.11 -7.28
C ILE A 160 -19.92 -12.60 -7.64
N ILE A 161 -20.76 -13.41 -7.00
CA ILE A 161 -20.88 -14.84 -7.32
C ILE A 161 -21.30 -15.00 -8.79
N ASP A 162 -22.35 -14.32 -9.24
CA ASP A 162 -22.81 -14.39 -10.63
C ASP A 162 -21.73 -13.93 -11.64
N VAL A 163 -20.94 -12.92 -11.26
CA VAL A 163 -19.81 -12.41 -12.06
C VAL A 163 -18.73 -13.47 -12.22
N ILE A 164 -18.31 -14.16 -11.15
CA ILE A 164 -17.24 -15.16 -11.24
C ILE A 164 -17.67 -16.38 -12.07
N HIS A 165 -18.96 -16.69 -12.11
CA HIS A 165 -19.55 -17.73 -12.95
C HIS A 165 -19.80 -17.27 -14.39
N GLY A 166 -19.45 -16.02 -14.73
CA GLY A 166 -19.61 -15.45 -16.06
C GLY A 166 -21.08 -15.29 -16.47
N ASN A 167 -21.97 -15.08 -15.50
CA ASN A 167 -23.42 -15.05 -15.65
C ASN A 167 -24.03 -13.73 -15.13
N ALA A 168 -23.33 -12.61 -15.30
CA ALA A 168 -23.80 -11.32 -14.79
C ALA A 168 -23.76 -10.20 -15.85
N SER A 169 -24.72 -9.28 -15.71
CA SER A 169 -24.71 -7.97 -16.35
C SER A 169 -24.98 -6.94 -15.28
N VAL A 170 -23.95 -6.14 -14.96
CA VAL A 170 -24.01 -5.16 -13.88
C VAL A 170 -24.14 -3.77 -14.48
N GLU A 171 -25.15 -3.03 -14.02
CA GLU A 171 -25.35 -1.65 -14.42
C GLU A 171 -24.26 -0.73 -13.87
N LYS A 172 -24.05 0.40 -14.55
CA LYS A 172 -23.02 1.35 -14.15
C LYS A 172 -23.45 2.10 -12.88
N THR A 173 -22.65 1.98 -11.83
CA THR A 173 -22.75 2.76 -10.59
C THR A 173 -21.40 3.44 -10.35
N THR A 174 -21.42 4.70 -9.90
CA THR A 174 -20.18 5.44 -9.58
C THR A 174 -19.34 4.64 -8.57
N GLY A 175 -18.04 4.56 -8.81
CA GLY A 175 -17.12 3.89 -7.88
C GLY A 175 -17.10 2.36 -7.95
N ARG A 176 -17.98 1.71 -8.73
CA ARG A 176 -18.13 0.24 -8.73
C ARG A 176 -17.90 -0.37 -10.10
N GLY A 177 -17.40 -1.61 -10.12
CA GLY A 177 -17.18 -2.36 -11.35
C GLY A 177 -18.50 -2.64 -12.07
N TYR A 178 -18.52 -2.52 -13.40
CA TYR A 178 -19.74 -2.66 -14.19
C TYR A 178 -19.49 -3.25 -15.57
N GLY A 179 -20.56 -3.70 -16.22
CA GLY A 179 -20.53 -4.24 -17.57
C GLY A 179 -21.02 -5.69 -17.64
N ARG A 180 -20.68 -6.35 -18.74
CA ARG A 180 -21.12 -7.72 -19.01
C ARG A 180 -20.00 -8.70 -18.72
N TYR A 181 -20.25 -9.62 -17.79
CA TYR A 181 -19.30 -10.62 -17.35
C TYR A 181 -19.70 -11.95 -17.98
N THR A 182 -18.87 -12.45 -18.89
CA THR A 182 -19.18 -13.64 -19.71
C THR A 182 -18.15 -14.75 -19.58
N LYS A 183 -17.14 -14.56 -18.73
CA LYS A 183 -16.04 -15.50 -18.53
C LYS A 183 -16.22 -16.17 -17.18
N ASP A 184 -16.51 -17.46 -17.22
CA ASP A 184 -16.53 -18.30 -16.03
C ASP A 184 -15.10 -18.53 -15.55
N ILE A 185 -14.75 -17.85 -14.46
CA ILE A 185 -13.50 -18.02 -13.73
C ILE A 185 -13.69 -18.82 -12.44
N SER A 186 -14.92 -19.30 -12.15
CA SER A 186 -15.22 -20.04 -10.93
C SER A 186 -14.33 -21.27 -10.69
N PRO A 187 -13.77 -21.96 -11.72
CA PRO A 187 -12.78 -23.03 -11.51
C PRO A 187 -11.43 -22.56 -10.95
N TYR A 188 -11.20 -21.25 -10.88
CA TYR A 188 -9.97 -20.63 -10.37
C TYR A 188 -10.20 -19.85 -9.07
N VAL A 189 -11.45 -19.71 -8.61
CA VAL A 189 -11.76 -19.03 -7.36
C VAL A 189 -11.74 -20.07 -6.23
N ILE A 190 -10.89 -19.85 -5.22
CA ILE A 190 -10.64 -20.79 -4.12
C ILE A 190 -11.19 -20.33 -2.77
N GLY A 191 -11.89 -19.21 -2.73
CA GLY A 191 -12.58 -18.77 -1.53
C GLY A 191 -13.09 -17.34 -1.63
N TYR A 192 -13.91 -16.99 -0.66
CA TYR A 192 -14.42 -15.64 -0.48
C TYR A 192 -13.95 -15.08 0.87
N ILE A 193 -13.60 -13.79 0.88
CA ILE A 193 -13.43 -13.02 2.12
C ILE A 193 -14.55 -11.99 2.14
N LEU A 194 -15.48 -12.12 3.08
CA LEU A 194 -16.64 -11.25 3.18
C LEU A 194 -16.33 -10.07 4.12
N GLY A 195 -16.58 -8.85 3.65
CA GLY A 195 -16.46 -7.63 4.43
C GLY A 195 -15.11 -6.93 4.26
N ILE A 196 -14.85 -6.00 5.18
CA ILE A 196 -13.68 -5.14 5.21
C ILE A 196 -13.01 -5.24 6.58
N GLU A 197 -11.98 -4.44 6.79
CA GLU A 197 -11.48 -4.08 8.11
C GLU A 197 -12.60 -3.40 8.94
N TRP A 198 -13.31 -4.17 9.76
CA TRP A 198 -14.48 -3.72 10.51
C TRP A 198 -14.11 -2.66 11.56
N GLU A 199 -14.72 -1.49 11.48
CA GLU A 199 -14.47 -0.39 12.41
C GLU A 199 -15.00 -0.74 13.82
N PRO A 200 -14.19 -0.51 14.89
CA PRO A 200 -14.56 -0.91 16.25
C PRO A 200 -15.86 -0.28 16.78
N ASN A 201 -16.13 1.00 16.53
CA ASN A 201 -17.36 1.65 17.01
C ASN A 201 -18.61 1.12 16.31
N PHE A 202 -18.57 0.86 15.00
CA PHE A 202 -19.64 0.22 14.25
C PHE A 202 -19.94 -1.19 14.79
N THR A 203 -18.88 -1.96 15.04
CA THR A 203 -18.96 -3.33 15.56
C THR A 203 -19.59 -3.33 16.96
N LYS A 204 -19.11 -2.45 17.85
CA LYS A 204 -19.65 -2.27 19.18
C LYS A 204 -21.12 -1.82 19.15
N SER A 205 -21.45 -0.84 18.31
CA SER A 205 -22.80 -0.32 18.15
C SER A 205 -23.76 -1.42 17.68
N THR A 206 -23.35 -2.22 16.70
CA THR A 206 -24.11 -3.39 16.23
C THR A 206 -24.38 -4.37 17.38
N ASN A 207 -23.37 -4.67 18.19
CA ASN A 207 -23.51 -5.58 19.34
C ASN A 207 -24.45 -5.01 20.42
N ASP A 208 -24.36 -3.72 20.71
CA ASP A 208 -25.18 -3.06 21.73
C ASP A 208 -26.65 -2.94 21.32
N ILE A 209 -26.92 -2.52 20.09
CA ILE A 209 -28.28 -2.33 19.56
C ILE A 209 -29.04 -3.65 19.51
N ASN A 210 -28.36 -4.74 19.14
CA ASN A 210 -28.96 -6.05 18.95
C ASN A 210 -28.70 -7.00 20.13
N LYS A 211 -28.44 -6.45 21.32
CA LYS A 211 -28.13 -7.23 22.51
C LYS A 211 -29.22 -8.26 22.83
N GLY A 212 -28.79 -9.50 23.08
CA GLY A 212 -29.70 -10.61 23.38
C GLY A 212 -30.28 -11.31 22.16
N MET A 213 -29.78 -10.99 20.95
CA MET A 213 -30.04 -11.80 19.76
C MET A 213 -29.65 -13.26 20.03
N LYS A 214 -30.50 -14.19 19.58
CA LYS A 214 -30.23 -15.62 19.73
C LYS A 214 -29.23 -16.06 18.68
N ASP A 215 -28.48 -17.10 18.99
CA ASP A 215 -27.61 -17.77 18.04
C ASP A 215 -28.33 -18.11 16.73
N PHE A 216 -27.61 -17.95 15.62
CA PHE A 216 -28.08 -18.29 14.29
C PHE A 216 -27.98 -19.80 14.07
N ASP A 217 -28.99 -20.38 13.43
CA ASP A 217 -29.04 -21.79 13.07
C ASP A 217 -29.55 -21.92 11.62
N GLY A 218 -28.64 -21.75 10.66
CA GLY A 218 -28.88 -21.88 9.24
C GLY A 218 -28.77 -23.32 8.75
N LYS A 219 -28.91 -23.54 7.45
CA LYS A 219 -28.70 -24.83 6.80
C LYS A 219 -27.21 -25.21 6.74
N TRP A 220 -26.32 -24.25 6.51
CA TRP A 220 -24.88 -24.49 6.38
C TRP A 220 -24.09 -23.99 7.57
N LEU A 221 -24.42 -22.80 8.08
CA LEU A 221 -23.73 -22.14 9.17
C LEU A 221 -24.60 -22.05 10.42
N TYR A 222 -23.96 -22.05 11.58
CA TYR A 222 -24.61 -21.76 12.85
C TYR A 222 -23.63 -21.07 13.80
N THR A 223 -24.13 -20.44 14.86
CA THR A 223 -23.31 -19.79 15.88
C THR A 223 -23.48 -20.41 17.25
N GLU A 224 -22.47 -20.24 18.11
CA GLU A 224 -22.49 -20.69 19.50
C GLU A 224 -22.06 -19.54 20.43
N SER A 225 -22.97 -19.05 21.27
CA SER A 225 -22.71 -17.93 22.19
C SER A 225 -22.17 -16.68 21.50
N ALA A 226 -22.64 -16.40 20.28
CA ALA A 226 -22.16 -15.31 19.44
C ALA A 226 -22.69 -13.93 19.87
N ASN A 227 -21.85 -12.92 19.67
CA ASN A 227 -22.28 -11.54 19.66
C ASN A 227 -23.06 -11.26 18.36
N PRO A 228 -23.91 -10.22 18.33
CA PRO A 228 -24.67 -9.88 17.13
C PRO A 228 -23.83 -9.70 15.85
N ILE A 229 -22.62 -9.16 15.92
CA ILE A 229 -21.77 -9.05 14.73
C ILE A 229 -21.38 -10.42 14.14
N GLU A 230 -21.07 -11.40 14.97
CA GLU A 230 -20.76 -12.76 14.51
C GLU A 230 -22.00 -13.48 13.99
N ILE A 231 -23.18 -13.19 14.54
CA ILE A 231 -24.47 -13.63 14.00
C ILE A 231 -24.72 -13.03 12.61
N PHE A 232 -24.42 -11.74 12.43
CA PHE A 232 -24.51 -11.08 11.13
C PHE A 232 -23.59 -11.75 10.10
N PHE A 233 -22.34 -12.04 10.48
CA PHE A 233 -21.40 -12.78 9.63
C PHE A 233 -21.93 -14.17 9.23
N ALA A 234 -22.47 -14.94 10.19
CA ALA A 234 -23.07 -16.21 9.87
C ALA A 234 -24.25 -16.08 8.89
N GLN A 235 -25.08 -15.04 9.00
CA GLN A 235 -26.20 -14.81 8.08
C GLN A 235 -25.78 -14.43 6.66
N VAL A 236 -24.75 -13.60 6.50
CA VAL A 236 -24.25 -13.22 5.16
C VAL A 236 -23.43 -14.34 4.53
N GLY A 237 -22.68 -15.10 5.34
CA GLY A 237 -22.00 -16.31 4.90
C GLY A 237 -22.98 -17.40 4.45
N GLU A 238 -24.07 -17.62 5.20
CA GLU A 238 -25.15 -18.53 4.82
C GLU A 238 -25.74 -18.14 3.46
N HIS A 239 -26.02 -16.84 3.27
CA HIS A 239 -26.55 -16.30 2.02
C HIS A 239 -25.60 -16.55 0.84
N ALA A 240 -24.30 -16.30 1.02
CA ALA A 240 -23.29 -16.56 -0.01
C ALA A 240 -23.27 -18.05 -0.42
N ILE A 241 -23.29 -18.96 0.56
CA ILE A 241 -23.31 -20.41 0.32
C ILE A 241 -24.61 -20.82 -0.36
N GLU A 242 -25.75 -20.30 0.07
CA GLU A 242 -27.07 -20.58 -0.51
C GLU A 242 -27.13 -20.18 -1.98
N HIS A 243 -26.71 -18.96 -2.30
CA HIS A 243 -26.78 -18.41 -3.65
C HIS A 243 -25.88 -19.21 -4.60
N GLU A 244 -24.64 -19.51 -4.21
CA GLU A 244 -23.74 -20.29 -5.06
C GLU A 244 -24.21 -21.74 -5.23
N THR A 245 -24.66 -22.37 -4.13
CA THR A 245 -25.10 -23.76 -4.16
C THR A 245 -26.35 -23.92 -5.01
N SER A 246 -27.34 -23.04 -4.87
CA SER A 246 -28.65 -23.18 -5.51
C SER A 246 -28.63 -22.84 -7.00
N ASN A 247 -27.78 -21.88 -7.41
CA ASN A 247 -27.71 -21.43 -8.80
C ASN A 247 -26.64 -22.16 -9.62
N TYR A 248 -25.57 -22.64 -8.98
CA TYR A 248 -24.39 -23.17 -9.68
C TYR A 248 -23.94 -24.56 -9.20
N ASN A 249 -24.63 -25.15 -8.21
CA ASN A 249 -24.26 -26.42 -7.58
C ASN A 249 -22.78 -26.44 -7.15
N THR A 250 -22.29 -25.33 -6.62
CA THR A 250 -20.88 -25.13 -6.26
C THR A 250 -20.79 -24.57 -4.85
N GLN A 251 -19.74 -24.95 -4.12
CA GLN A 251 -19.40 -24.36 -2.83
C GLN A 251 -17.92 -24.04 -2.78
N LYS A 252 -17.55 -22.96 -2.10
CA LYS A 252 -16.17 -22.55 -1.85
C LYS A 252 -15.96 -22.21 -0.38
N PRO A 253 -14.72 -22.30 0.14
CA PRO A 253 -14.40 -21.82 1.47
C PRO A 253 -14.78 -20.35 1.63
N ILE A 254 -15.24 -19.99 2.83
CA ILE A 254 -15.54 -18.60 3.18
C ILE A 254 -14.74 -18.18 4.42
N ALA A 255 -14.44 -16.89 4.50
CA ALA A 255 -13.93 -16.22 5.69
C ALA A 255 -14.56 -14.83 5.80
N PHE A 256 -14.38 -14.21 6.96
CA PHE A 256 -14.72 -12.81 7.17
C PHE A 256 -13.41 -12.03 7.29
N SER A 257 -13.39 -10.82 6.74
CA SER A 257 -12.21 -9.95 6.88
C SER A 257 -12.08 -9.56 8.35
N ASN A 258 -10.90 -9.77 8.93
CA ASN A 258 -10.56 -9.31 10.26
C ASN A 258 -9.11 -8.77 10.27
N TRP A 259 -8.76 -8.11 11.35
CA TRP A 259 -7.52 -7.36 11.51
C TRP A 259 -7.26 -7.18 13.01
N VAL A 260 -6.02 -6.81 13.30
CA VAL A 260 -5.47 -6.85 14.66
C VAL A 260 -6.20 -5.92 15.65
N THR A 261 -6.90 -4.89 15.17
CA THR A 261 -7.65 -3.91 15.99
C THR A 261 -8.94 -4.47 16.61
N THR A 262 -9.53 -5.50 15.99
CA THR A 262 -10.77 -6.16 16.45
C THR A 262 -10.55 -7.65 16.72
N ASP A 263 -9.31 -8.04 17.05
CA ASP A 263 -8.99 -9.42 17.30
C ASP A 263 -9.64 -9.98 18.59
N VAL A 264 -9.45 -11.28 18.82
CA VAL A 264 -10.06 -12.01 19.94
C VAL A 264 -9.30 -11.88 21.25
N MET A 265 -8.12 -11.24 21.24
CA MET A 265 -7.29 -11.04 22.42
C MET A 265 -7.68 -9.72 23.10
N SER A 266 -7.45 -9.65 24.40
CA SER A 266 -7.62 -8.40 25.16
C SER A 266 -6.29 -7.65 25.15
N HIS A 267 -6.34 -6.38 24.75
CA HIS A 267 -5.22 -5.43 24.73
C HIS A 267 -5.53 -4.23 25.62
N ASP A 268 -5.98 -4.47 26.85
CA ASP A 268 -6.56 -3.47 27.74
C ASP A 268 -5.65 -2.25 28.02
N ASP A 269 -4.34 -2.34 27.75
CA ASP A 269 -3.36 -1.26 27.93
C ASP A 269 -2.96 -0.53 26.63
N ASP A 270 -3.59 -0.83 25.49
CA ASP A 270 -3.36 -0.14 24.23
C ASP A 270 -3.69 1.37 24.32
N VAL A 271 -2.92 2.18 23.59
CA VAL A 271 -3.07 3.64 23.58
C VAL A 271 -4.29 4.12 22.80
N ASP A 272 -4.70 3.37 21.78
CA ASP A 272 -5.94 3.64 21.07
C ASP A 272 -7.08 2.94 21.82
N GLU A 273 -8.11 3.71 22.15
CA GLU A 273 -9.31 3.16 22.77
C GLU A 273 -10.02 2.20 21.84
N GLN A 274 -9.96 2.43 20.52
CA GLN A 274 -10.66 1.60 19.54
C GLN A 274 -10.21 0.15 19.56
N ASN A 275 -8.94 -0.13 19.91
CA ASN A 275 -8.39 -1.48 20.03
C ASN A 275 -8.87 -2.23 21.29
N ARG A 276 -9.72 -1.60 22.13
CA ARG A 276 -10.12 -2.12 23.45
C ARG A 276 -11.63 -2.20 23.67
N ILE A 277 -12.43 -1.73 22.71
CA ILE A 277 -13.89 -1.59 22.92
C ILE A 277 -14.70 -2.80 22.45
N VAL A 278 -14.17 -3.64 21.57
CA VAL A 278 -14.88 -4.79 21.02
C VAL A 278 -13.93 -5.81 20.39
N ASP A 279 -14.28 -7.09 20.49
CA ASP A 279 -13.66 -8.20 19.79
C ASP A 279 -14.61 -8.78 18.72
N ILE A 280 -14.02 -9.35 17.67
CA ILE A 280 -14.72 -10.16 16.67
C ILE A 280 -14.19 -11.58 16.73
N ASN A 281 -15.05 -12.51 17.16
CA ASN A 281 -14.68 -13.90 17.36
C ASN A 281 -15.30 -14.85 16.33
N GLU A 282 -14.63 -14.98 15.19
CA GLU A 282 -15.01 -15.92 14.12
C GLU A 282 -15.04 -17.40 14.58
N GLY A 283 -14.38 -17.73 15.71
CA GLY A 283 -14.39 -19.06 16.29
C GLY A 283 -15.79 -19.50 16.74
N LYS A 284 -16.69 -18.55 16.98
CA LYS A 284 -18.10 -18.79 17.32
C LYS A 284 -18.98 -19.12 16.12
N ILE A 285 -18.47 -18.97 14.89
CA ILE A 285 -19.16 -19.37 13.66
C ILE A 285 -18.70 -20.79 13.32
N LYS A 286 -19.67 -21.69 13.17
CA LYS A 286 -19.49 -23.11 12.91
C LYS A 286 -20.23 -23.49 11.63
N HIS A 287 -19.90 -24.67 11.07
CA HIS A 287 -20.59 -25.19 9.89
C HIS A 287 -21.11 -26.61 10.12
N LYS A 288 -22.11 -26.98 9.31
CA LYS A 288 -22.71 -28.32 9.24
C LYS A 288 -22.08 -29.13 8.12
N ASP A 289 -22.34 -30.45 8.11
CA ASP A 289 -21.82 -31.39 7.10
C ASP A 289 -22.31 -31.11 5.67
N ASP A 290 -23.41 -30.37 5.52
CA ASP A 290 -23.93 -29.93 4.21
C ASP A 290 -23.05 -28.83 3.58
N PHE A 291 -22.17 -28.19 4.35
CA PHE A 291 -21.18 -27.25 3.84
C PHE A 291 -19.86 -27.96 3.62
N LYS A 292 -19.64 -28.40 2.39
CA LYS A 292 -18.53 -29.28 2.02
C LYS A 292 -17.18 -28.55 1.96
N SER A 293 -17.20 -27.22 1.82
CA SER A 293 -15.99 -26.42 1.56
C SER A 293 -15.38 -25.79 2.81
N GLY A 294 -16.14 -25.63 3.89
CA GLY A 294 -15.64 -25.19 5.21
C GLY A 294 -15.28 -23.71 5.34
N ILE A 295 -14.80 -23.33 6.53
CA ILE A 295 -14.54 -21.94 6.94
C ILE A 295 -13.04 -21.77 7.23
N PHE A 296 -12.43 -20.70 6.73
CA PHE A 296 -11.07 -20.28 7.11
C PHE A 296 -11.12 -18.92 7.81
N VAL A 297 -10.02 -18.54 8.45
CA VAL A 297 -9.86 -17.26 9.15
C VAL A 297 -8.92 -16.36 8.37
N SER A 298 -9.26 -15.08 8.24
CA SER A 298 -8.53 -14.11 7.43
C SER A 298 -8.13 -12.90 8.26
N TYR A 299 -6.83 -12.68 8.45
CA TYR A 299 -6.32 -11.52 9.19
C TYR A 299 -5.38 -10.67 8.34
N HIS A 300 -5.54 -9.35 8.41
CA HIS A 300 -4.52 -8.39 8.04
C HIS A 300 -3.60 -8.18 9.24
N ILE A 301 -2.30 -8.45 9.08
CA ILE A 301 -1.32 -8.39 10.18
C ILE A 301 -0.07 -7.69 9.69
N TYR A 302 0.19 -6.51 10.27
CA TYR A 302 1.37 -5.68 9.98
C TYR A 302 2.31 -5.66 11.20
N PRO A 303 3.63 -5.52 11.02
CA PRO A 303 4.59 -5.64 12.12
C PRO A 303 4.66 -4.41 13.04
N TYR A 304 4.11 -3.27 12.62
CA TYR A 304 4.27 -1.97 13.27
C TYR A 304 2.97 -1.40 13.89
N TYR A 305 1.81 -1.99 13.60
CA TYR A 305 0.49 -1.50 14.02
C TYR A 305 -0.43 -2.69 14.31
N PRO A 306 -1.25 -2.65 15.38
CA PRO A 306 -1.49 -1.55 16.30
C PRO A 306 -0.39 -1.36 17.35
N ASP A 307 -0.52 -0.28 18.14
CA ASP A 307 0.53 0.15 19.08
C ASP A 307 0.80 -0.85 20.20
N PHE A 308 -0.15 -1.72 20.59
CA PHE A 308 0.09 -2.75 21.59
C PHE A 308 1.25 -3.68 21.20
N LEU A 309 1.49 -3.92 19.90
CA LEU A 309 2.64 -4.71 19.42
C LEU A 309 3.98 -4.06 19.81
N ASN A 310 3.97 -2.75 20.04
CA ASN A 310 5.13 -1.93 20.38
C ASN A 310 5.25 -1.60 21.88
N TYR A 311 4.23 -1.87 22.70
CA TYR A 311 4.22 -1.47 24.11
C TYR A 311 3.86 -2.57 25.09
N GLU A 312 3.07 -3.56 24.70
CA GLU A 312 2.76 -4.67 25.60
C GLU A 312 3.96 -5.59 25.77
N LYS A 313 4.23 -5.96 27.03
CA LYS A 313 5.40 -6.79 27.37
C LYS A 313 5.35 -8.17 26.74
N LYS A 314 4.17 -8.78 26.62
CA LYS A 314 4.03 -10.12 26.03
C LYS A 314 4.57 -10.18 24.60
N TYR A 315 4.52 -9.07 23.85
CA TYR A 315 5.08 -8.99 22.49
C TYR A 315 6.50 -8.40 22.50
N THR A 316 6.76 -7.32 23.25
CA THR A 316 8.05 -6.60 23.22
C THR A 316 9.20 -7.28 23.96
N GLU A 317 8.89 -8.21 24.88
CA GLU A 317 9.85 -9.07 25.60
C GLU A 317 9.96 -10.47 24.96
N TYR A 318 9.14 -10.80 23.95
CA TYR A 318 9.24 -12.06 23.22
C TYR A 318 10.56 -12.14 22.45
N VAL A 319 11.16 -13.34 22.47
CA VAL A 319 12.38 -13.65 21.74
C VAL A 319 12.14 -14.94 20.95
N ASP A 320 12.39 -14.88 19.65
CA ASP A 320 12.19 -16.01 18.73
C ASP A 320 13.26 -17.11 18.91
N GLU A 321 13.15 -18.19 18.13
CA GLU A 321 14.10 -19.30 18.22
C GLU A 321 15.51 -18.94 17.72
N LYS A 322 15.66 -17.79 17.05
CA LYS A 322 16.94 -17.24 16.57
C LYS A 322 17.58 -16.30 17.60
N GLY A 323 16.89 -16.00 18.70
CA GLY A 323 17.38 -15.09 19.75
C GLY A 323 17.07 -13.62 19.49
N ASN A 324 16.21 -13.29 18.52
CA ASN A 324 15.83 -11.92 18.17
C ASN A 324 14.50 -11.52 18.80
N LYS A 325 14.34 -10.23 19.09
CA LYS A 325 13.02 -9.68 19.43
C LYS A 325 12.11 -9.76 18.21
N ASN A 326 10.89 -10.24 18.38
CA ASN A 326 9.96 -10.40 17.27
C ASN A 326 8.50 -10.31 17.76
N SER A 327 7.98 -9.09 17.92
CA SER A 327 6.60 -8.86 18.37
C SER A 327 5.57 -9.42 17.39
N TYR A 328 5.90 -9.36 16.09
CA TYR A 328 5.08 -9.92 15.02
C TYR A 328 4.88 -11.43 15.19
N LYS A 329 5.96 -12.20 15.36
CA LYS A 329 5.88 -13.65 15.57
C LYS A 329 5.16 -14.01 16.87
N ALA A 330 5.40 -13.25 17.94
CA ALA A 330 4.68 -13.42 19.20
C ALA A 330 3.15 -13.34 19.01
N TYR A 331 2.70 -12.34 18.24
CA TYR A 331 1.30 -12.18 17.87
C TYR A 331 0.77 -13.34 17.02
N LEU A 332 1.54 -13.75 16.00
CA LEU A 332 1.17 -14.87 15.13
C LEU A 332 0.95 -16.16 15.93
N GLU A 333 1.85 -16.47 16.87
CA GLU A 333 1.75 -17.66 17.71
C GLU A 333 0.54 -17.62 18.66
N GLU A 334 0.21 -16.45 19.20
CA GLU A 334 -0.99 -16.27 20.04
C GLU A 334 -2.27 -16.48 19.22
N LEU A 335 -2.37 -15.85 18.03
CA LEU A 335 -3.54 -15.93 17.17
C LEU A 335 -3.79 -17.35 16.65
N ILE A 336 -2.77 -18.02 16.12
CA ILE A 336 -2.93 -19.42 15.65
C ILE A 336 -3.12 -20.39 16.82
N GLY A 337 -2.61 -20.03 18.00
CA GLY A 337 -2.90 -20.70 19.27
C GLY A 337 -4.38 -20.63 19.66
N TYR A 338 -5.10 -19.60 19.24
CA TYR A 338 -6.55 -19.46 19.43
C TYR A 338 -7.33 -20.34 18.43
N TYR A 339 -7.04 -20.20 17.14
CA TYR A 339 -7.75 -20.88 16.05
C TYR A 339 -7.19 -22.28 15.75
N LYS A 340 -7.35 -23.21 16.70
CA LYS A 340 -6.78 -24.58 16.60
C LYS A 340 -7.56 -25.55 15.70
N ASP A 341 -8.75 -25.20 15.21
CA ASP A 341 -9.65 -26.10 14.50
C ASP A 341 -9.85 -25.73 13.02
N ARG A 342 -9.14 -24.72 12.52
CA ARG A 342 -9.32 -24.18 11.17
C ARG A 342 -8.05 -23.51 10.63
N PRO A 343 -7.88 -23.42 9.30
CA PRO A 343 -6.80 -22.68 8.68
C PRO A 343 -6.92 -21.18 8.99
N VAL A 344 -5.78 -20.56 9.29
CA VAL A 344 -5.62 -19.11 9.37
C VAL A 344 -4.76 -18.66 8.21
N ILE A 345 -5.20 -17.64 7.48
CA ILE A 345 -4.45 -17.01 6.40
C ILE A 345 -4.15 -15.57 6.82
N VAL A 346 -2.88 -15.18 6.72
CA VAL A 346 -2.50 -13.76 6.76
C VAL A 346 -2.80 -13.19 5.37
N SER A 347 -3.96 -12.57 5.23
CA SER A 347 -4.46 -12.07 3.93
C SER A 347 -3.85 -10.73 3.55
N GLU A 348 -3.18 -10.06 4.48
CA GLU A 348 -2.31 -8.91 4.24
C GLU A 348 -1.15 -8.87 5.22
N PHE A 349 0.05 -8.65 4.67
CA PHE A 349 1.25 -8.27 5.41
C PHE A 349 2.21 -7.55 4.46
N GLY A 350 3.08 -6.70 5.01
CA GLY A 350 4.11 -6.02 4.21
C GLY A 350 4.63 -4.75 4.88
N VAL A 351 5.65 -4.15 4.27
CA VAL A 351 6.16 -2.81 4.61
C VAL A 351 6.28 -1.97 3.33
N PRO A 352 6.09 -0.64 3.37
CA PRO A 352 6.20 0.22 2.18
C PRO A 352 7.60 0.81 1.98
N THR A 353 7.93 1.15 0.73
CA THR A 353 9.23 1.74 0.34
C THR A 353 9.19 3.27 0.20
N SER A 354 8.36 3.94 1.00
CA SER A 354 8.27 5.40 1.02
C SER A 354 9.49 6.04 1.66
N ARG A 355 9.75 7.31 1.33
CA ARG A 355 10.75 8.14 2.00
C ARG A 355 10.27 8.57 3.40
N GLY A 356 8.99 8.89 3.49
CA GLY A 356 8.31 9.17 4.74
C GLY A 356 7.95 7.91 5.52
N ILE A 357 7.54 8.10 6.77
CA ILE A 357 7.24 7.06 7.75
C ILE A 357 5.95 7.40 8.50
N THR A 358 5.15 6.37 8.81
CA THR A 358 3.88 6.53 9.54
C THR A 358 3.88 5.84 10.90
N HIS A 359 4.44 4.64 11.00
CA HIS A 359 4.62 3.89 12.25
C HIS A 359 5.99 3.23 12.30
N GLU A 360 6.53 3.09 13.51
CA GLU A 360 7.77 2.34 13.78
C GLU A 360 7.45 0.96 14.35
N ASP A 361 8.20 -0.06 13.94
CA ASP A 361 8.28 -1.33 14.64
C ASP A 361 9.46 -1.27 15.63
N SER A 362 9.13 -1.22 16.92
CA SER A 362 10.10 -1.13 18.02
C SER A 362 10.90 -2.41 18.27
N SER A 363 10.53 -3.53 17.63
CA SER A 363 11.18 -4.83 17.82
C SER A 363 12.33 -5.06 16.83
N ARG A 364 12.06 -4.94 15.52
CA ARG A 364 13.02 -5.28 14.44
C ARG A 364 13.31 -4.11 13.50
N GLY A 365 12.54 -3.02 13.59
CA GLY A 365 12.66 -1.88 12.67
C GLY A 365 11.95 -2.08 11.33
N PHE A 366 10.96 -2.98 11.27
CA PHE A 366 10.14 -3.21 10.08
C PHE A 366 9.07 -2.11 9.99
N ASN A 367 9.52 -0.90 9.74
CA ASN A 367 8.72 0.31 9.84
C ASN A 367 7.70 0.43 8.69
N GLN A 368 6.62 1.20 8.92
CA GLN A 368 5.71 1.62 7.86
C GLN A 368 6.30 2.81 7.11
N GLY A 369 7.33 2.54 6.30
CA GLY A 369 8.04 3.53 5.50
C GLY A 369 9.46 3.78 5.98
N MET A 370 10.20 4.62 5.25
CA MET A 370 11.66 4.80 5.43
C MET A 370 12.43 3.48 5.28
N VAL A 371 12.00 2.65 4.32
CA VAL A 371 12.58 1.35 3.99
C VAL A 371 12.95 1.34 2.50
N SER A 372 14.14 0.86 2.15
CA SER A 372 14.56 0.71 0.75
C SER A 372 13.87 -0.48 0.06
N GLU A 373 13.91 -0.53 -1.27
CA GLU A 373 13.30 -1.65 -2.02
C GLU A 373 13.94 -3.01 -1.68
N ALA A 374 15.26 -3.06 -1.49
CA ALA A 374 15.94 -4.26 -1.04
C ALA A 374 15.53 -4.66 0.38
N GLU A 375 15.48 -3.70 1.32
CA GLU A 375 15.06 -3.94 2.70
C GLU A 375 13.60 -4.41 2.76
N GLN A 376 12.68 -3.83 1.98
CA GLN A 376 11.30 -4.30 1.87
C GLN A 376 11.27 -5.79 1.50
N GLY A 377 12.06 -6.21 0.51
CA GLY A 377 12.13 -7.61 0.11
C GLY A 377 12.60 -8.53 1.23
N LEU A 378 13.63 -8.13 1.99
CA LEU A 378 14.16 -8.90 3.11
C LEU A 378 13.17 -8.96 4.29
N MET A 379 12.54 -7.84 4.62
CA MET A 379 11.54 -7.76 5.70
C MET A 379 10.29 -8.59 5.36
N ASN A 380 9.79 -8.49 4.12
CA ASN A 380 8.66 -9.30 3.67
C ASN A 380 9.02 -10.79 3.62
N LYS A 381 10.25 -11.14 3.25
CA LYS A 381 10.73 -12.54 3.34
C LYS A 381 10.71 -13.04 4.80
N GLU A 382 11.23 -12.25 5.73
CA GLU A 382 11.27 -12.68 7.13
C GLU A 382 9.87 -12.83 7.74
N MET A 383 8.95 -11.90 7.45
CA MET A 383 7.55 -12.05 7.85
C MET A 383 6.90 -13.28 7.24
N LEU A 384 7.17 -13.56 5.96
CA LEU A 384 6.70 -14.77 5.29
C LEU A 384 7.21 -16.05 5.98
N ASP A 385 8.49 -16.08 6.36
CA ASP A 385 9.09 -17.19 7.11
C ASP A 385 8.43 -17.34 8.49
N ASP A 386 8.14 -16.23 9.19
CA ASP A 386 7.44 -16.23 10.49
C ASP A 386 6.00 -16.77 10.36
N ILE A 387 5.26 -16.35 9.33
CA ILE A 387 3.89 -16.83 9.04
C ILE A 387 3.91 -18.33 8.72
N HIS A 388 4.79 -18.76 7.82
CA HIS A 388 4.87 -20.14 7.39
C HIS A 388 5.31 -21.07 8.52
N SER A 389 6.34 -20.69 9.28
CA SER A 389 6.86 -21.49 10.40
C SER A 389 5.89 -21.58 11.59
N SER A 390 5.05 -20.56 11.79
CA SER A 390 3.96 -20.58 12.79
C SER A 390 2.82 -21.54 12.45
N GLY A 391 2.75 -22.03 11.19
CA GLY A 391 1.78 -23.04 10.76
C GLY A 391 0.51 -22.48 10.12
N TYR A 392 0.54 -21.24 9.63
CA TYR A 392 -0.55 -20.62 8.87
C TYR A 392 -0.76 -21.35 7.53
N ALA A 393 -1.97 -21.25 6.98
CA ALA A 393 -2.32 -21.86 5.69
C ALA A 393 -1.99 -20.96 4.49
N GLY A 394 -1.62 -19.70 4.73
CA GLY A 394 -1.25 -18.79 3.66
C GLY A 394 -0.75 -17.43 4.13
N ALA A 395 -0.03 -16.76 3.23
CA ALA A 395 0.52 -15.44 3.37
C ALA A 395 0.35 -14.67 2.05
N ILE A 396 -0.38 -13.55 2.09
CA ILE A 396 -0.68 -12.73 0.92
C ILE A 396 -0.11 -11.32 1.13
N ILE A 397 0.88 -10.96 0.31
CA ILE A 397 1.60 -9.68 0.43
C ILE A 397 0.68 -8.53 0.04
N PHE A 398 0.67 -7.48 0.85
CA PHE A 398 0.15 -6.16 0.49
C PHE A 398 1.33 -5.30 0.00
N SER A 399 1.46 -5.01 -1.29
CA SER A 399 0.55 -5.36 -2.41
C SER A 399 1.31 -5.66 -3.71
N TRP A 400 0.60 -5.97 -4.79
CA TRP A 400 1.20 -6.16 -6.12
C TRP A 400 1.78 -4.85 -6.67
N GLN A 401 1.01 -3.76 -6.69
CA GLN A 401 1.40 -2.49 -7.26
C GLN A 401 1.29 -1.31 -6.29
N ASP A 402 2.14 -0.30 -6.48
CA ASP A 402 2.03 1.00 -5.80
C ASP A 402 0.73 1.71 -6.18
N GLU A 403 0.16 2.48 -5.25
CA GLU A 403 -1.16 3.11 -5.43
C GLU A 403 -1.15 4.56 -4.98
N TRP A 404 -0.95 5.48 -5.93
CA TRP A 404 -0.70 6.90 -5.65
C TRP A 404 -1.87 7.64 -4.98
N PHE A 405 -3.10 7.15 -5.09
CA PHE A 405 -4.27 7.81 -4.49
C PHE A 405 -4.35 7.67 -2.96
N LYS A 406 -3.62 6.71 -2.38
CA LYS A 406 -3.72 6.37 -0.95
C LYS A 406 -3.23 7.50 -0.04
N ARG A 407 -3.54 7.43 1.25
CA ARG A 407 -3.23 8.48 2.23
C ARG A 407 -2.85 7.87 3.57
N THR A 408 -2.07 8.60 4.36
CA THR A 408 -1.77 8.28 5.78
C THR A 408 -2.19 9.42 6.67
N TRP A 409 -2.58 9.12 7.91
CA TRP A 409 -3.09 10.11 8.86
C TRP A 409 -2.12 11.28 9.09
N ASN A 410 -0.81 11.03 9.02
CA ASN A 410 0.21 12.04 9.30
C ASN A 410 0.62 12.90 8.09
N THR A 411 0.07 12.65 6.90
CA THR A 411 0.34 13.43 5.67
C THR A 411 -0.90 13.85 4.92
N MET A 412 -2.08 13.28 5.21
CA MET A 412 -3.30 13.49 4.41
C MET A 412 -3.80 14.94 4.39
N ASP A 413 -3.44 15.76 5.36
CA ASP A 413 -3.77 17.19 5.37
C ASP A 413 -2.76 18.03 4.58
N MET A 414 -1.62 17.46 4.17
CA MET A 414 -0.56 18.18 3.45
C MET A 414 -0.75 18.18 1.93
N ASP A 415 -1.48 17.21 1.38
CA ASP A 415 -1.74 17.09 -0.05
C ASP A 415 -3.17 17.50 -0.45
N ASP A 416 -3.39 17.69 -1.74
CA ASP A 416 -4.71 17.93 -2.31
C ASP A 416 -5.46 16.59 -2.50
N PRO A 417 -6.56 16.34 -1.77
CA PRO A 417 -7.28 15.07 -1.82
C PRO A 417 -7.76 14.67 -3.21
N ASP A 418 -8.15 15.66 -4.02
CA ASP A 418 -8.69 15.44 -5.36
C ASP A 418 -7.59 15.17 -6.38
N ALA A 419 -6.32 15.38 -6.01
CA ALA A 419 -5.19 15.29 -6.91
C ALA A 419 -4.27 14.07 -6.65
N ARG A 420 -4.47 13.31 -5.57
CA ARG A 420 -3.53 12.26 -5.11
C ARG A 420 -3.18 11.23 -6.18
N ALA A 421 -4.12 10.86 -7.04
CA ALA A 421 -3.89 9.89 -8.09
C ALA A 421 -2.97 10.38 -9.23
N TYR A 422 -2.74 11.69 -9.37
CA TYR A 422 -2.11 12.30 -10.55
C TYR A 422 -0.64 12.66 -10.36
N TRP A 423 -0.04 12.36 -9.22
CA TRP A 423 1.38 12.57 -8.94
C TRP A 423 1.87 11.57 -7.89
N SER A 424 3.17 11.34 -7.84
CA SER A 424 3.78 10.35 -6.95
C SER A 424 4.31 11.05 -5.71
N ASP A 425 3.71 10.76 -4.56
CA ASP A 425 4.08 11.42 -3.30
C ASP A 425 4.91 10.50 -2.42
N LYS A 426 6.23 10.61 -2.50
CA LYS A 426 7.14 9.71 -1.77
C LYS A 426 7.09 9.82 -0.24
N MET A 427 6.40 10.82 0.32
CA MET A 427 6.31 11.03 1.76
C MET A 427 5.17 10.27 2.44
N THR A 428 4.21 9.76 1.66
CA THR A 428 3.05 9.02 2.18
C THR A 428 3.27 7.52 2.05
N SER A 429 3.26 6.81 3.18
CA SER A 429 3.67 5.40 3.26
C SER A 429 2.74 4.45 2.49
N GLU A 430 1.43 4.65 2.61
CA GLU A 430 0.41 3.81 1.95
C GLU A 430 0.50 3.78 0.42
N LYS A 431 1.21 4.74 -0.20
CA LYS A 431 1.36 4.80 -1.65
C LYS A 431 2.41 3.80 -2.19
N TYR A 432 3.29 3.22 -1.36
CA TYR A 432 4.50 2.48 -1.81
C TYR A 432 4.65 1.03 -1.33
N PHE A 433 3.54 0.32 -1.11
CA PHE A 433 3.56 -1.10 -0.72
C PHE A 433 3.85 -2.08 -1.86
N GLY A 434 3.67 -1.67 -3.11
CA GLY A 434 3.74 -2.55 -4.26
C GLY A 434 5.10 -3.23 -4.43
N LEU A 435 5.11 -4.44 -4.97
CA LEU A 435 6.29 -5.07 -5.56
C LEU A 435 6.57 -4.55 -6.98
N LEU A 436 5.56 -3.94 -7.61
CA LEU A 436 5.62 -3.18 -8.85
C LEU A 436 5.43 -1.69 -8.54
N THR A 437 6.34 -0.86 -9.01
CA THR A 437 6.25 0.61 -8.93
C THR A 437 5.88 1.22 -10.27
N PHE A 438 5.45 2.47 -10.22
CA PHE A 438 5.30 3.35 -11.36
C PHE A 438 6.31 4.48 -11.22
N ASP A 439 7.42 4.42 -11.95
CA ASP A 439 8.45 5.46 -11.92
C ASP A 439 8.06 6.62 -12.86
N PRO A 440 8.42 7.89 -12.53
CA PRO A 440 8.11 9.05 -13.35
C PRO A 440 8.60 8.98 -14.80
N GLY A 441 7.88 9.67 -15.70
CA GLY A 441 8.21 9.73 -17.12
C GLY A 441 7.81 8.47 -17.92
N SER A 442 7.55 8.63 -19.22
CA SER A 442 6.94 7.58 -20.07
C SER A 442 7.84 6.37 -20.39
N LYS A 443 9.15 6.47 -20.11
CA LYS A 443 10.15 5.41 -20.41
C LYS A 443 11.30 5.39 -19.42
N LYS A 444 11.62 6.55 -18.87
CA LYS A 444 12.65 6.80 -17.88
C LYS A 444 12.35 8.15 -17.21
N SER A 445 12.86 8.33 -16.01
CA SER A 445 12.80 9.58 -15.27
C SER A 445 13.59 10.70 -15.99
N VAL A 446 13.30 11.95 -15.63
CA VAL A 446 13.95 13.12 -16.26
C VAL A 446 15.42 13.28 -15.84
N ALA A 447 15.78 12.71 -14.70
CA ALA A 447 17.11 12.56 -14.15
C ALA A 447 17.13 11.38 -13.17
N TYR A 448 18.28 10.72 -13.03
CA TYR A 448 18.59 9.84 -11.90
C TYR A 448 19.70 10.46 -11.06
N VAL A 449 19.63 10.30 -9.74
CA VAL A 449 20.73 10.68 -8.85
C VAL A 449 21.78 9.56 -8.91
N ASP A 450 22.65 9.59 -9.91
CA ASP A 450 23.60 8.51 -10.22
C ASP A 450 25.00 8.98 -10.65
N GLY A 451 25.24 10.29 -10.63
CA GLY A 451 26.49 10.91 -11.04
C GLY A 451 26.61 11.08 -12.55
N ASN A 452 25.57 10.79 -13.35
CA ASN A 452 25.62 10.88 -14.80
C ASN A 452 25.06 12.20 -15.34
N MET A 453 25.98 13.14 -15.56
CA MET A 453 25.65 14.48 -16.02
C MET A 453 25.07 14.59 -17.44
N LYS A 454 25.01 13.49 -18.21
CA LYS A 454 24.51 13.49 -19.61
C LYS A 454 23.03 13.86 -19.72
N GLU A 455 22.27 13.70 -18.65
CA GLU A 455 20.84 14.00 -18.65
C GLU A 455 20.60 15.51 -18.57
N TRP A 456 21.54 16.28 -18.02
CA TRP A 456 21.46 17.71 -17.80
C TRP A 456 21.94 18.53 -19.01
N LYS A 457 21.23 19.62 -19.29
CA LYS A 457 21.45 20.50 -20.46
C LYS A 457 21.62 21.94 -20.01
N LYS A 458 22.18 22.78 -20.89
CA LYS A 458 22.34 24.23 -20.61
C LYS A 458 21.02 24.94 -20.28
N LYS A 459 19.90 24.49 -20.86
CA LYS A 459 18.56 25.04 -20.57
C LYS A 459 18.08 24.77 -19.15
N ASP A 460 18.70 23.82 -18.46
CA ASP A 460 18.33 23.43 -17.10
C ASP A 460 19.08 24.32 -16.07
N ILE A 461 20.02 25.19 -16.50
CA ILE A 461 20.70 26.14 -15.62
C ILE A 461 19.70 27.21 -15.15
N VAL A 462 19.53 27.31 -13.84
CA VAL A 462 18.71 28.34 -13.19
C VAL A 462 19.54 29.57 -12.86
N THR A 463 20.72 29.35 -12.26
CA THR A 463 21.63 30.44 -11.88
C THR A 463 23.09 30.00 -11.98
N GLU A 464 23.99 30.95 -12.17
CA GLU A 464 25.43 30.71 -12.21
C GLU A 464 26.22 31.92 -11.67
N SER A 465 27.42 31.61 -11.22
CA SER A 465 28.46 32.53 -10.75
C SER A 465 29.78 32.15 -11.43
N GLU A 466 30.94 32.64 -10.95
CA GLU A 466 32.23 32.38 -11.59
C GLU A 466 32.61 30.90 -11.54
N ASN A 467 32.39 30.24 -10.39
CA ASN A 467 32.81 28.87 -10.13
C ASN A 467 31.64 27.91 -9.83
N THR A 468 30.40 28.42 -9.72
CA THR A 468 29.26 27.60 -9.31
C THR A 468 28.06 27.76 -10.23
N LYS A 469 27.36 26.64 -10.51
CA LYS A 469 26.12 26.60 -11.32
C LYS A 469 25.06 25.76 -10.64
N LEU A 470 23.82 26.26 -10.65
CA LEU A 470 22.63 25.51 -10.25
C LEU A 470 21.84 25.11 -11.47
N TYR A 471 21.51 23.83 -11.55
CA TYR A 471 20.58 23.28 -12.52
C TYR A 471 19.35 22.74 -11.80
N MET A 472 18.18 22.85 -12.41
CA MET A 472 16.94 22.29 -11.86
C MET A 472 16.09 21.60 -12.93
N LYS A 473 15.39 20.55 -12.51
CA LYS A 473 14.39 19.80 -13.28
C LYS A 473 13.29 19.31 -12.35
N SER A 474 12.20 18.84 -12.91
CA SER A 474 11.15 18.19 -12.14
C SER A 474 10.39 17.16 -12.97
N ASP A 475 9.71 16.26 -12.28
CA ASP A 475 8.79 15.29 -12.86
C ASP A 475 7.60 15.03 -11.93
N GLU A 476 6.88 13.93 -12.16
CA GLU A 476 5.70 13.54 -11.40
C GLU A 476 5.95 13.23 -9.91
N GLU A 477 7.20 13.09 -9.45
CA GLU A 477 7.55 12.72 -8.06
C GLU A 477 8.49 13.71 -7.37
N TYR A 478 9.47 14.23 -8.10
CA TYR A 478 10.60 14.97 -7.51
C TYR A 478 10.85 16.32 -8.15
N LEU A 479 11.40 17.22 -7.35
CA LEU A 479 12.23 18.33 -7.79
C LEU A 479 13.71 17.92 -7.72
N TYR A 480 14.42 18.05 -8.83
CA TYR A 480 15.83 17.68 -8.96
C TYR A 480 16.71 18.93 -9.01
N PHE A 481 17.87 18.83 -8.38
CA PHE A 481 18.93 19.82 -8.44
C PHE A 481 20.21 19.17 -8.94
N ARG A 482 21.00 19.93 -9.69
CA ARG A 482 22.42 19.65 -9.86
C ARG A 482 23.21 20.88 -9.49
N VAL A 483 24.18 20.70 -8.59
CA VAL A 483 25.19 21.70 -8.28
C VAL A 483 26.46 21.32 -9.00
N ASN A 484 26.98 22.23 -9.82
CA ASN A 484 28.34 22.14 -10.34
C ASN A 484 29.18 23.18 -9.63
N LYS A 485 30.18 22.76 -8.84
CA LYS A 485 31.13 23.63 -8.17
C LYS A 485 32.54 23.24 -8.60
N LYS A 486 33.25 24.16 -9.24
CA LYS A 486 34.62 23.93 -9.71
C LYS A 486 35.54 23.56 -8.54
N ASN A 487 36.29 22.47 -8.68
CA ASN A 487 37.16 21.91 -7.64
C ASN A 487 36.38 21.64 -6.34
N LEU A 488 35.29 20.89 -6.42
CA LEU A 488 34.51 20.49 -5.24
C LEU A 488 35.34 19.60 -4.30
N ASP A 489 35.37 19.96 -3.03
CA ASP A 489 35.85 19.13 -1.92
C ASP A 489 34.75 19.03 -0.88
N ILE A 490 33.98 17.95 -0.95
CA ILE A 490 32.83 17.69 -0.06
C ILE A 490 33.20 17.63 1.43
N ASN A 491 34.47 17.41 1.78
CA ASN A 491 34.88 17.32 3.18
C ASN A 491 35.12 18.69 3.81
N SER A 492 35.33 19.72 2.99
CA SER A 492 35.58 21.09 3.46
C SER A 492 34.53 22.09 2.99
N ASP A 493 33.91 21.86 1.84
CA ASP A 493 32.90 22.74 1.30
C ASP A 493 31.56 22.54 2.00
N GLU A 494 30.97 23.64 2.44
CA GLU A 494 29.57 23.70 2.84
C GLU A 494 28.77 24.45 1.78
N ILE A 495 27.68 23.84 1.32
CA ILE A 495 26.83 24.41 0.26
C ILE A 495 25.42 24.57 0.81
N ILE A 496 24.89 25.78 0.70
CA ILE A 496 23.50 26.09 1.05
C ILE A 496 22.71 26.43 -0.21
N ILE A 497 21.61 25.71 -0.43
CA ILE A 497 20.67 25.92 -1.53
C ILE A 497 19.35 26.40 -0.93
N PRO A 498 19.11 27.73 -0.87
CA PRO A 498 17.81 28.25 -0.44
C PRO A 498 16.73 27.98 -1.49
N ILE A 499 15.52 27.73 -1.02
CA ILE A 499 14.33 27.49 -1.84
C ILE A 499 13.17 28.33 -1.28
N ASP A 500 12.68 29.24 -2.11
CA ASP A 500 11.44 29.97 -1.91
C ASP A 500 10.31 29.22 -2.61
N VAL A 501 9.32 28.78 -1.85
CA VAL A 501 8.11 28.17 -2.43
C VAL A 501 6.89 29.08 -2.30
N THR A 502 6.91 30.05 -1.40
CA THR A 502 5.81 30.99 -1.19
C THR A 502 6.29 32.38 -0.79
N GLN A 503 5.76 33.39 -1.47
CA GLN A 503 6.01 34.81 -1.16
C GLN A 503 5.38 35.28 0.16
N LYS A 504 4.78 34.38 0.94
CA LYS A 504 4.04 34.70 2.17
C LYS A 504 4.82 34.35 3.44
N SER A 505 5.92 33.60 3.37
CA SER A 505 6.73 33.20 4.52
C SER A 505 8.23 33.19 4.18
N GLY A 506 9.00 32.41 4.94
CA GLY A 506 10.44 32.27 4.75
C GLY A 506 11.29 33.24 5.56
N SER A 507 12.59 33.12 5.36
CA SER A 507 13.60 34.07 5.86
C SER A 507 14.68 34.30 4.80
N ASN A 508 15.22 35.51 4.75
CA ASN A 508 16.36 35.84 3.91
C ASN A 508 17.72 35.59 4.59
N ASN A 509 17.75 34.97 5.77
CA ASN A 509 18.97 34.60 6.48
C ASN A 509 18.72 33.34 7.34
N VAL A 510 19.80 32.60 7.62
CA VAL A 510 19.81 31.40 8.45
C VAL A 510 20.61 31.71 9.73
N GLU A 511 20.02 31.41 10.88
CA GLU A 511 20.71 31.56 12.17
C GLU A 511 22.05 30.80 12.18
N GLY A 512 23.11 31.47 12.65
CA GLY A 512 24.49 30.96 12.63
C GLY A 512 25.31 31.40 11.40
N TYR A 513 24.67 31.87 10.33
CA TYR A 513 25.34 32.34 9.12
C TYR A 513 25.36 33.87 9.02
N LYS A 514 26.42 34.41 8.39
CA LYS A 514 26.71 35.85 8.29
C LYS A 514 26.58 36.35 6.85
N PHE A 515 25.51 35.97 6.18
CA PHE A 515 25.14 36.46 4.86
C PHE A 515 23.62 36.50 4.72
N ASN A 516 23.11 37.16 3.68
CA ASN A 516 21.67 37.17 3.40
C ASN A 516 21.44 36.64 1.98
N PHE A 517 20.34 35.93 1.82
CA PHE A 517 19.76 35.61 0.54
C PHE A 517 19.18 36.87 -0.12
N ASN A 518 19.13 36.90 -1.46
CA ASN A 518 18.50 37.98 -2.21
C ASN A 518 16.96 37.93 -2.17
N GLU A 519 16.38 36.77 -1.85
CA GLU A 519 14.95 36.52 -1.67
C GLU A 519 14.72 35.79 -0.34
N TYR A 520 13.47 35.71 0.13
CA TYR A 520 13.14 34.92 1.31
C TYR A 520 13.11 33.44 0.94
N ALA A 521 13.59 32.55 1.80
CA ALA A 521 13.59 31.12 1.59
C ALA A 521 12.74 30.44 2.67
N ASP A 522 11.84 29.56 2.25
CA ASP A 522 11.05 28.70 3.15
C ASP A 522 11.82 27.43 3.52
N PHE A 523 12.69 26.97 2.63
CA PHE A 523 13.52 25.79 2.83
C PHE A 523 14.98 26.06 2.51
N ILE A 524 15.86 25.28 3.10
CA ILE A 524 17.27 25.21 2.72
C ILE A 524 17.69 23.75 2.58
N ILE A 525 18.41 23.43 1.51
CA ILE A 525 19.21 22.21 1.44
C ILE A 525 20.62 22.57 1.88
N LYS A 526 21.15 21.87 2.88
CA LYS A 526 22.54 21.95 3.31
C LYS A 526 23.27 20.71 2.85
N ILE A 527 24.25 20.89 1.98
CA ILE A 527 25.21 19.82 1.65
C ILE A 527 26.48 20.06 2.45
N ASN A 528 26.75 19.16 3.39
CA ASN A 528 27.91 19.19 4.28
C ASN A 528 28.38 17.75 4.52
N GLY A 529 29.26 17.25 3.66
CA GLY A 529 29.65 15.84 3.74
C GLY A 529 28.55 14.87 3.30
N LYS A 530 28.89 13.57 3.31
CA LYS A 530 27.95 12.49 2.97
C LYS A 530 26.93 12.21 4.07
N ASP A 531 27.30 12.46 5.33
CA ASP A 531 26.54 11.99 6.50
C ASP A 531 25.79 13.10 7.26
N ASN A 532 26.10 14.38 6.98
CA ASN A 532 25.54 15.54 7.69
C ASN A 532 24.71 16.47 6.79
N SER A 533 24.33 16.01 5.60
CA SER A 533 23.51 16.78 4.66
C SER A 533 22.02 16.71 5.03
N THR A 534 21.32 17.84 4.93
CA THR A 534 19.93 17.98 5.38
C THR A 534 19.11 18.84 4.44
N ILE A 535 17.80 18.66 4.48
CA ILE A 535 16.80 19.64 4.07
C ILE A 535 16.03 20.11 5.30
N GLU A 536 15.94 21.42 5.43
CA GLU A 536 15.39 22.09 6.59
C GLU A 536 14.31 23.08 6.14
N VAL A 537 13.30 23.27 7.00
CA VAL A 537 12.20 24.21 6.81
C VAL A 537 12.32 25.36 7.79
N GLN A 538 11.99 26.56 7.34
CA GLN A 538 11.94 27.74 8.19
C GLN A 538 10.93 27.50 9.31
N ASN A 539 11.32 27.81 10.56
CA ASN A 539 10.57 27.39 11.75
C ASN A 539 9.10 27.84 11.75
N TYR A 540 8.78 29.03 11.20
CA TYR A 540 7.40 29.48 11.06
C TYR A 540 6.62 28.63 10.04
N TYR A 541 7.22 28.22 8.93
CA TYR A 541 6.59 27.41 7.88
C TYR A 541 6.68 25.88 8.07
N ASP A 542 7.10 25.42 9.26
CA ASP A 542 7.13 24.01 9.63
C ASP A 542 5.71 23.46 9.89
N ILE A 543 5.19 22.68 8.94
CA ILE A 543 3.83 22.14 8.94
C ILE A 543 3.62 20.99 9.93
N ASN A 544 4.64 20.14 10.15
CA ASN A 544 4.54 19.03 11.10
C ASN A 544 4.35 19.59 12.52
N ASP A 545 5.12 20.61 12.88
CA ASP A 545 4.91 21.33 14.13
C ASP A 545 3.52 21.95 14.24
N PHE A 546 2.97 22.51 13.15
CA PHE A 546 1.64 23.12 13.17
C PHE A 546 0.51 22.10 13.37
N LEU A 547 0.64 20.94 12.75
CA LEU A 547 -0.34 19.86 12.81
C LEU A 547 -0.33 19.17 14.18
N PHE A 548 0.85 18.91 14.75
CA PHE A 548 0.98 17.93 15.84
C PHE A 548 1.52 18.50 17.15
N LYS A 549 1.89 19.79 17.22
CA LYS A 549 2.33 20.43 18.47
C LYS A 549 1.35 21.49 18.93
N ASP A 550 1.46 21.86 20.19
CA ASP A 550 0.71 22.99 20.75
C ASP A 550 0.89 24.23 19.87
N LYS A 551 -0.24 24.89 19.58
CA LYS A 551 -0.32 26.09 18.73
C LYS A 551 0.32 27.30 19.42
N ILE A 552 1.63 27.26 19.56
CA ILE A 552 2.45 28.39 20.00
C ILE A 552 2.60 29.32 18.81
N LYS A 553 2.27 30.61 19.00
CA LYS A 553 2.43 31.62 17.97
C LYS A 553 3.90 31.69 17.55
N LYS A 554 4.21 31.24 16.34
CA LYS A 554 5.56 31.28 15.79
C LYS A 554 5.90 32.68 15.30
N ASN A 555 7.17 33.06 15.44
CA ASN A 555 7.67 34.34 14.92
C ASN A 555 7.89 34.24 13.40
N LYS A 556 7.12 35.01 12.62
CA LYS A 556 7.22 35.07 11.16
C LYS A 556 8.61 35.51 10.67
N SER A 557 9.30 36.36 11.44
CA SER A 557 10.66 36.84 11.14
C SER A 557 11.76 35.95 11.72
N SER A 558 11.45 34.68 12.02
CA SER A 558 12.44 33.73 12.51
C SER A 558 13.46 33.39 11.41
N ASN A 559 14.75 33.47 11.75
CA ASN A 559 15.86 32.98 10.91
C ASN A 559 16.25 31.53 11.23
N LYS A 560 15.53 30.90 12.16
CA LYS A 560 15.73 29.50 12.50
C LYS A 560 15.11 28.59 11.45
N PHE A 561 15.86 27.58 11.04
CA PHE A 561 15.42 26.46 10.22
C PHE A 561 15.51 25.17 11.04
N ASN A 562 14.53 24.28 10.88
CA ASN A 562 14.45 22.99 11.55
C ASN A 562 14.59 21.88 10.50
N ILE A 563 15.30 20.79 10.83
CA ILE A 563 15.25 19.57 10.02
C ILE A 563 13.82 19.08 9.94
N LEU A 564 13.38 18.69 8.74
CA LEU A 564 12.03 18.16 8.52
C LEU A 564 11.79 16.89 9.35
N LYS A 565 10.60 16.82 9.96
CA LYS A 565 10.15 15.71 10.79
C LYS A 565 8.76 15.24 10.39
N GLN A 566 8.45 13.97 10.67
CA GLN A 566 7.09 13.44 10.66
C GLN A 566 6.74 12.92 12.04
N THR A 567 5.58 13.34 12.56
CA THR A 567 4.98 12.74 13.75
C THR A 567 4.45 11.37 13.38
N ILE A 568 4.83 10.36 14.17
CA ILE A 568 4.44 8.95 13.98
C ILE A 568 3.60 8.41 15.13
N LEU A 569 3.48 9.18 16.21
CA LEU A 569 2.60 8.90 17.35
C LEU A 569 2.34 10.21 18.11
N GLY A 570 1.08 10.51 18.38
CA GLY A 570 0.69 11.61 19.27
C GLY A 570 1.07 11.35 20.74
N GLU A 571 0.96 12.36 21.60
CA GLU A 571 1.02 12.07 23.05
C GLU A 571 -0.21 11.27 23.47
N SER A 572 0.02 10.09 24.02
CA SER A 572 -1.03 9.11 24.32
C SER A 572 -0.92 8.59 25.75
N TYR A 573 -2.04 8.12 26.31
CA TYR A 573 -2.10 7.60 27.68
C TYR A 573 -2.48 6.12 27.69
N MET A 574 -1.61 5.29 28.26
CA MET A 574 -1.87 3.86 28.50
C MET A 574 -2.68 3.70 29.80
N PRO A 575 -3.92 3.21 29.72
CA PRO A 575 -4.89 3.31 30.82
C PRO A 575 -4.60 2.37 32.00
N LEU A 576 -4.09 1.16 31.77
CA LEU A 576 -3.81 0.20 32.83
C LEU A 576 -2.45 0.45 33.48
N SER A 577 -1.40 0.65 32.69
CA SER A 577 -0.07 0.97 33.21
C SER A 577 0.05 2.40 33.74
N LYS A 578 -0.96 3.25 33.46
CA LYS A 578 -1.00 4.67 33.85
C LYS A 578 0.22 5.44 33.36
N LYS A 579 0.69 5.09 32.17
CA LYS A 579 1.90 5.64 31.56
C LYS A 579 1.52 6.57 30.41
N THR A 580 2.05 7.78 30.42
CA THR A 580 2.00 8.66 29.25
C THR A 580 3.12 8.29 28.29
N ILE A 581 2.78 7.96 27.05
CA ILE A 581 3.70 7.84 25.94
C ILE A 581 3.82 9.23 25.32
N LYS A 582 5.04 9.77 25.31
CA LYS A 582 5.29 11.06 24.68
C LYS A 582 5.12 10.94 23.17
N GLN A 583 4.72 12.05 22.55
CA GLN A 583 4.73 12.20 21.11
C GLN A 583 6.08 11.75 20.53
N LYS A 584 6.03 11.01 19.41
CA LYS A 584 7.21 10.57 18.67
C LYS A 584 7.27 11.24 17.31
N GLU A 585 8.46 11.71 16.96
CA GLU A 585 8.77 12.31 15.68
C GLU A 585 10.02 11.67 15.09
N VAL A 586 10.04 11.46 13.78
CA VAL A 586 11.19 10.94 13.04
C VAL A 586 11.73 12.02 12.12
N GLU A 587 13.05 12.19 12.08
CA GLU A 587 13.73 13.10 11.17
C GLU A 587 13.72 12.53 9.74
N VAL A 588 12.95 13.15 8.87
CA VAL A 588 12.85 12.79 7.45
C VAL A 588 13.66 13.73 6.55
N GLY A 589 14.12 14.86 7.09
CA GLY A 589 14.94 15.84 6.38
C GLY A 589 16.42 15.51 6.28
N LYS A 590 16.91 14.43 6.92
CA LYS A 590 18.32 14.03 6.76
C LYS A 590 18.53 13.38 5.40
N LEU A 591 19.34 13.98 4.52
CA LEU A 591 19.54 13.50 3.16
C LEU A 591 20.47 12.28 3.13
N ILE A 592 20.11 11.29 2.32
CA ILE A 592 20.85 10.03 2.21
C ILE A 592 21.76 10.07 0.98
N TYR A 593 23.07 9.88 1.19
CA TYR A 593 24.03 9.74 0.10
C TYR A 593 23.96 8.35 -0.53
N GLY A 594 23.85 8.28 -1.85
CA GLY A 594 23.85 6.99 -2.57
C GLY A 594 23.38 7.10 -4.01
N ASN A 595 23.24 5.95 -4.67
CA ASN A 595 22.80 5.87 -6.06
C ASN A 595 21.30 5.59 -6.14
N ALA A 596 20.54 6.48 -6.77
CA ALA A 596 19.10 6.33 -6.96
C ALA A 596 18.71 5.78 -8.34
N ASN A 597 19.66 5.32 -9.15
CA ASN A 597 19.34 4.69 -10.43
C ASN A 597 19.00 3.22 -10.22
N PRO A 598 17.76 2.78 -10.51
CA PRO A 598 17.32 1.39 -10.29
C PRO A 598 17.99 0.36 -11.21
N ARG A 599 18.88 0.80 -12.10
CA ARG A 599 19.71 -0.08 -12.95
C ARG A 599 21.12 -0.26 -12.41
N SER A 600 21.49 0.42 -11.33
CA SER A 600 22.80 0.30 -10.71
C SER A 600 22.87 -0.90 -9.77
N GLU A 601 24.07 -1.46 -9.60
CA GLU A 601 24.32 -2.54 -8.62
C GLU A 601 24.34 -2.02 -7.17
N ASP A 602 24.61 -0.73 -6.97
CA ASP A 602 24.61 -0.04 -5.67
C ASP A 602 23.35 0.80 -5.45
N TYR A 603 22.25 0.44 -6.13
CA TYR A 603 20.97 1.15 -6.02
C TYR A 603 20.47 1.15 -4.58
N ASN A 604 20.03 2.33 -4.13
CA ASN A 604 19.25 2.49 -2.91
C ASN A 604 18.13 3.49 -3.19
N SER A 605 16.90 3.01 -3.13
CA SER A 605 15.68 3.78 -3.41
C SER A 605 15.46 4.97 -2.46
N LEU A 606 16.13 5.01 -1.31
CA LEU A 606 16.09 6.12 -0.35
C LEU A 606 17.17 7.19 -0.61
N SER A 607 18.10 6.97 -1.55
CA SER A 607 19.18 7.93 -1.82
C SER A 607 18.62 9.26 -2.31
N ASP A 608 19.00 10.37 -1.68
CA ASP A 608 18.55 11.70 -2.02
C ASP A 608 19.60 12.46 -2.85
N PHE A 609 20.90 12.17 -2.66
CA PHE A 609 21.98 12.84 -3.38
C PHE A 609 23.20 11.95 -3.66
N ILE A 610 23.95 12.30 -4.69
CA ILE A 610 25.22 11.67 -5.04
C ILE A 610 26.21 12.72 -5.54
N ILE A 611 27.50 12.38 -5.48
CA ILE A 611 28.60 13.26 -5.85
C ILE A 611 29.46 12.55 -6.88
N ASN A 612 29.78 13.25 -7.97
CA ASN A 612 30.71 12.79 -9.00
C ASN A 612 31.61 13.93 -9.48
N GLY A 613 32.86 13.94 -9.01
CA GLY A 613 33.80 15.02 -9.30
C GLY A 613 33.29 16.36 -8.77
N ASP A 614 33.13 17.33 -9.67
CA ASP A 614 32.66 18.70 -9.36
C ASP A 614 31.12 18.81 -9.29
N ASP A 615 30.41 17.70 -9.47
CA ASP A 615 28.95 17.68 -9.56
C ASP A 615 28.30 16.97 -8.37
N ILE A 616 27.18 17.53 -7.91
CA ILE A 616 26.27 16.95 -6.93
C ILE A 616 24.90 16.88 -7.58
N GLU A 617 24.29 15.70 -7.65
CA GLU A 617 22.87 15.54 -8.01
C GLU A 617 22.04 15.32 -6.76
N ILE A 618 20.86 15.93 -6.70
CA ILE A 618 19.95 15.89 -5.57
C ILE A 618 18.52 15.70 -6.10
N ARG A 619 17.70 14.92 -5.42
CA ARG A 619 16.24 14.83 -5.66
C ARG A 619 15.49 15.04 -4.35
N ILE A 620 14.40 15.81 -4.39
CA ILE A 620 13.58 16.14 -3.23
C ILE A 620 12.11 15.90 -3.59
N PRO A 621 11.38 15.03 -2.86
CA PRO A 621 9.95 14.83 -3.06
C PRO A 621 9.17 16.14 -2.95
N TRP A 622 8.16 16.34 -3.79
CA TRP A 622 7.34 17.55 -3.78
C TRP A 622 6.75 17.88 -2.39
N LEU A 623 6.23 16.87 -1.69
CA LEU A 623 5.58 17.07 -0.40
C LEU A 623 6.54 17.52 0.71
N MET A 624 7.85 17.21 0.61
CA MET A 624 8.86 17.73 1.55
C MET A 624 9.03 19.25 1.47
N LEU A 625 8.65 19.85 0.33
CA LEU A 625 8.69 21.28 0.09
C LEU A 625 7.33 21.97 0.31
N ASN A 626 6.39 21.28 0.97
CA ASN A 626 5.00 21.73 1.12
C ASN A 626 4.30 22.04 -0.23
N ILE A 627 4.76 21.45 -1.34
CA ILE A 627 4.08 21.49 -2.63
C ILE A 627 3.01 20.41 -2.61
N SER A 628 1.79 20.81 -2.27
CA SER A 628 0.65 19.91 -2.00
C SER A 628 0.01 19.32 -3.25
N ASN A 629 0.20 19.98 -4.39
CA ASN A 629 -0.26 19.51 -5.69
C ASN A 629 0.64 20.07 -6.80
N PRO A 630 1.66 19.32 -7.25
CA PRO A 630 2.54 19.79 -8.31
C PRO A 630 1.85 19.85 -9.68
N THR A 631 0.76 19.11 -9.89
CA THR A 631 0.03 19.07 -11.17
C THR A 631 -0.62 20.42 -11.49
N GLN A 632 -1.09 21.11 -10.44
CA GLN A 632 -1.71 22.44 -10.53
C GLN A 632 -0.85 23.57 -9.99
N LYS A 633 0.39 23.28 -9.56
CA LYS A 633 1.31 24.22 -8.89
C LYS A 633 0.73 24.80 -7.60
N LEU A 634 0.19 23.96 -6.73
CA LEU A 634 -0.29 24.38 -5.42
C LEU A 634 0.74 24.10 -4.33
N VAL A 635 0.88 25.07 -3.43
CA VAL A 635 1.64 24.96 -2.18
C VAL A 635 0.71 25.14 -0.99
N ILE A 636 1.10 24.64 0.17
CA ILE A 636 0.40 24.93 1.43
C ILE A 636 0.52 26.44 1.72
N ASP A 637 -0.58 27.10 2.03
CA ASP A 637 -0.63 28.54 2.30
C ASP A 637 -0.05 28.90 3.70
N ASP A 638 -0.01 30.18 4.07
CA ASP A 638 0.40 30.65 5.40
C ASP A 638 -0.62 30.21 6.48
N PHE A 639 -0.47 28.96 6.92
CA PHE A 639 -1.35 28.28 7.88
C PHE A 639 -1.29 28.90 9.28
N ASN A 640 -0.18 29.54 9.67
CA ASN A 640 -0.10 30.25 10.95
C ASN A 640 -0.97 31.52 10.95
N ASN A 641 -1.08 32.20 9.81
CA ASN A 641 -1.95 33.38 9.70
C ASN A 641 -3.43 33.00 9.65
N LYS A 642 -3.77 31.90 8.97
CA LYS A 642 -5.16 31.47 8.78
C LYS A 642 -5.68 30.48 9.84
N ASN A 643 -4.79 29.86 10.60
CA ASN A 643 -5.07 28.78 11.57
C ASN A 643 -5.79 27.57 10.94
N GLU A 644 -5.52 27.31 9.67
CA GLU A 644 -6.08 26.23 8.85
C GLU A 644 -5.10 25.90 7.72
N ILE A 645 -5.14 24.66 7.22
CA ILE A 645 -4.39 24.29 6.02
C ILE A 645 -5.24 24.64 4.81
N LYS A 646 -4.66 25.43 3.92
CA LYS A 646 -5.21 25.75 2.60
C LYS A 646 -4.13 25.61 1.56
N HIS A 647 -4.53 25.47 0.31
CA HIS A 647 -3.61 25.38 -0.82
C HIS A 647 -3.74 26.63 -1.68
N THR A 648 -2.61 27.20 -2.11
CA THR A 648 -2.57 28.41 -2.93
C THR A 648 -1.74 28.14 -4.19
N PRO A 649 -2.17 28.63 -5.37
CA PRO A 649 -1.37 28.49 -6.58
C PRO A 649 -0.12 29.37 -6.54
N ILE A 650 0.94 28.88 -7.18
CA ILE A 650 2.20 29.60 -7.42
C ILE A 650 2.58 29.56 -8.91
N GLU A 651 3.32 30.56 -9.36
CA GLU A 651 3.81 30.62 -10.74
C GLU A 651 5.19 29.97 -10.89
N ASN A 652 6.03 30.11 -9.87
CA ASN A 652 7.40 29.63 -9.83
C ASN A 652 7.86 29.46 -8.38
N ILE A 653 8.95 28.72 -8.22
CA ILE A 653 9.78 28.68 -7.01
C ILE A 653 11.10 29.38 -7.32
N SER A 654 11.81 29.91 -6.32
CA SER A 654 13.14 30.51 -6.54
C SER A 654 14.21 29.71 -5.81
N SER A 655 15.38 29.54 -6.44
CA SER A 655 16.52 28.88 -5.79
C SER A 655 17.86 29.41 -6.27
N GLY A 656 18.88 29.30 -5.41
CA GLY A 656 20.25 29.75 -5.64
C GLY A 656 21.28 28.85 -4.96
N ILE A 657 22.55 29.21 -4.99
CA ILE A 657 23.62 28.47 -4.30
C ILE A 657 24.53 29.44 -3.56
N TYR A 658 24.86 29.12 -2.31
CA TYR A 658 25.77 29.86 -1.46
C TYR A 658 26.87 28.91 -0.99
N LEU A 659 28.12 29.21 -1.36
CA LEU A 659 29.29 28.49 -0.86
C LEU A 659 29.72 29.12 0.46
N VAL A 660 29.74 28.32 1.51
CA VAL A 660 29.97 28.77 2.87
C VAL A 660 31.31 28.25 3.40
N ASP A 661 32.02 29.13 4.07
CA ASP A 661 33.23 28.81 4.85
C ASP A 661 33.19 29.62 6.15
N ASP A 662 33.26 28.91 7.28
CA ASP A 662 33.12 29.44 8.65
C ASP A 662 31.90 30.37 8.83
N GLY A 663 30.75 29.92 8.29
CA GLY A 663 29.48 30.64 8.36
C GLY A 663 29.39 31.90 7.48
N VAL A 664 30.39 32.18 6.64
CA VAL A 664 30.40 33.33 5.71
C VAL A 664 30.29 32.84 4.28
N SER A 665 29.45 33.51 3.47
CA SER A 665 29.37 33.24 2.02
C SER A 665 30.63 33.77 1.32
N LYS A 666 31.35 32.89 0.62
CA LYS A 666 32.52 33.24 -0.20
C LYS A 666 32.13 33.55 -1.63
N GLU A 667 31.12 32.84 -2.12
CA GLU A 667 30.61 32.95 -3.46
C GLU A 667 29.12 32.61 -3.45
N GLN A 668 28.35 33.31 -4.28
CA GLN A 668 26.92 33.06 -4.40
C GLN A 668 26.46 33.16 -5.85
N ALA A 669 25.64 32.20 -6.25
CA ALA A 669 24.77 32.32 -7.40
C ALA A 669 23.37 32.68 -6.86
N ILE A 670 22.93 33.91 -7.13
CA ILE A 670 21.69 34.45 -6.56
C ILE A 670 20.46 33.60 -6.89
N MET A 671 19.45 33.66 -6.03
CA MET A 671 18.16 32.99 -6.24
C MET A 671 17.50 33.50 -7.51
N LYS A 672 17.05 32.56 -8.34
CA LYS A 672 16.29 32.83 -9.57
C LYS A 672 15.13 31.84 -9.70
N SER A 673 14.10 32.28 -10.40
CA SER A 673 12.88 31.50 -10.62
C SER A 673 13.12 30.24 -11.45
N TYR A 674 12.49 29.16 -11.02
CA TYR A 674 12.28 27.91 -11.72
C TYR A 674 10.77 27.63 -11.80
N THR A 675 10.31 27.13 -12.94
CA THR A 675 8.92 26.74 -13.14
C THR A 675 8.84 25.46 -13.96
N TRP A 676 7.72 24.76 -13.86
CA TRP A 676 7.43 23.53 -14.59
C TRP A 676 6.08 23.62 -15.29
N ASP A 677 5.76 22.66 -16.15
CA ASP A 677 4.46 22.62 -16.83
C ASP A 677 3.42 21.95 -15.95
N LYS A 678 2.17 22.42 -15.99
CA LYS A 678 1.05 21.71 -15.37
C LYS A 678 0.75 20.42 -16.12
N TRP A 679 0.15 19.45 -15.45
CA TRP A 679 -0.36 18.23 -16.09
C TRP A 679 -1.71 17.80 -15.51
N GLU A 680 -2.46 17.05 -16.31
CA GLU A 680 -3.72 16.43 -15.89
C GLU A 680 -3.52 14.93 -15.68
N ILE A 681 -2.88 14.24 -16.63
CA ILE A 681 -2.54 12.83 -16.54
C ILE A 681 -1.01 12.70 -16.39
N PRO A 682 -0.50 12.00 -15.37
CA PRO A 682 0.93 11.81 -15.18
C PRO A 682 1.55 10.93 -16.27
N ASN A 683 2.81 11.19 -16.61
CA ASN A 683 3.62 10.20 -17.31
C ASN A 683 4.28 9.27 -16.31
N TYR A 684 4.30 7.98 -16.62
CA TYR A 684 4.95 6.98 -15.80
C TYR A 684 5.35 5.77 -16.65
N HIS A 685 6.18 4.91 -16.07
CA HIS A 685 6.49 3.60 -16.59
C HIS A 685 6.58 2.58 -15.45
N GLU A 686 6.18 1.34 -15.72
CA GLU A 686 6.23 0.27 -14.73
C GLU A 686 7.66 -0.25 -14.53
N ARG A 687 7.99 -0.57 -13.29
CA ARG A 687 9.22 -1.30 -12.94
C ARG A 687 8.93 -2.29 -11.80
N LEU A 688 9.54 -3.47 -11.88
CA LEU A 688 9.58 -4.41 -10.74
C LEU A 688 10.66 -3.94 -9.77
N LYS A 689 10.29 -3.80 -8.49
CA LYS A 689 11.21 -3.40 -7.42
C LYS A 689 12.22 -4.51 -7.11
N GLU A 690 13.31 -4.17 -6.40
CA GLU A 690 14.24 -5.20 -5.92
C GLU A 690 13.55 -6.24 -5.03
N SER A 691 12.56 -5.82 -4.24
CA SER A 691 11.73 -6.69 -3.41
C SER A 691 11.04 -7.80 -4.20
N TYR A 692 10.59 -7.55 -5.44
CA TYR A 692 10.00 -8.57 -6.29
C TYR A 692 10.93 -9.77 -6.50
N TYR A 693 12.22 -9.52 -6.74
CA TYR A 693 13.18 -10.59 -7.01
C TYR A 693 13.54 -11.37 -5.74
N ILE A 694 13.59 -10.70 -4.60
CA ILE A 694 13.80 -11.36 -3.30
C ILE A 694 12.60 -12.26 -2.95
N ILE A 695 11.38 -11.77 -3.15
CA ILE A 695 10.16 -12.56 -2.93
C ILE A 695 10.04 -13.70 -3.94
N LYS A 696 10.43 -13.50 -5.20
CA LYS A 696 10.44 -14.56 -6.21
C LYS A 696 11.24 -15.78 -5.77
N GLU A 697 12.44 -15.57 -5.22
CA GLU A 697 13.26 -16.67 -4.70
C GLU A 697 12.65 -17.22 -3.41
N SER A 698 12.13 -16.38 -2.52
CA SER A 698 11.53 -16.84 -1.26
C SER A 698 10.28 -17.71 -1.48
N PHE A 699 9.40 -17.32 -2.41
CA PHE A 699 8.23 -18.10 -2.79
C PHE A 699 8.56 -19.42 -3.48
N LYS A 700 9.77 -19.58 -4.03
CA LYS A 700 10.21 -20.83 -4.64
C LYS A 700 10.55 -21.89 -3.58
N ASP A 701 11.02 -21.44 -2.41
CA ASP A 701 11.49 -22.30 -1.33
C ASP A 701 10.37 -22.75 -0.37
N ILE A 702 9.15 -22.24 -0.56
CA ILE A 702 7.95 -22.58 0.21
C ILE A 702 7.06 -23.52 -0.62
N ASP A 703 6.85 -24.73 -0.12
CA ASP A 703 6.05 -25.78 -0.76
C ASP A 703 4.53 -25.61 -0.56
#